data_AF-A0AAV7GLQ0-F1
#
_entry.id   AF-A0AAV7GLQ0-F1
#
_cell.length_a   1.000
_cell.length_b   1.000
_cell.length_c   1.000
_cell.angle_alpha   90.00
_cell.angle_beta   90.00
_cell.angle_gamma   90.00
#
_symmetry.space_group_name_H-M   'P 1'
#
loop_
_entity.id
_entity.type
_entity.pdbx_description
1 polymer ?
#
loop_
_entity_poly.entity_id
_entity_poly.type
_entity_poly.pdbx_seq_one_letter_code
_entity_poly.pdbx_strand_id
1 'polypeptide(L)'
;MMEEQCSLLLDSASLFPLPHGVTFSYGTAGFRADGLKLSSTVFRAGVLAALRSLKTGYAVGLMITASHNPITDNGIKIADPDGGMMAQDWEPFADALANAPDPQSFVKIYFILIGVSFFFLFKLVLHFAKEENISLSRERSAVILLGRDTRPTGESLLEAAKQGIKGIIGSVALDMGIVTTPQLHWMVRSKNMGMKASESDYFMQLSESFRCLMDMVPKEITVKGNVTKLMVDGANGVGGDKLEQLKTLLMGLQIQVKNTSKQGDGILNEGVGADYVQKEKVAPRCFGPNDIGLRCASLDGDADRLVYFRISKINSSSIDLVDGDKILSLFALFIKAQLHFLNKSESVGLNNVLPARVGVVQTAYANGASTDYLKQLGLEVVLTPTGVKYLHKKAAEYDIGIYFEANGHGTILFSEYFLSNLQKKGNDLASSNAGSEPHKAALRLLAVSKLINQAVGDALSGLLLVEVVLQYMGWSIQNWIELYDDLPSRQLKVPRKVLWRVLEKKGVNNAYIQIIKDMYEGATTCVQTQGGLTKYFPISVGLHQGSALSPYLFALVMDVLTRHLQEDVPWCMLFADDILLVDKTKEGVEGKLEVWRATLESKGFRLSRSKTEYMECNFSSNRPSEGIVTLGDQVINKSTRFRYLGSIVQSDGEIDGDVISRIQVGWLKWRNASGLLCDRKVPLKLKGKFYKMVVRPAMLYSAECWPLKEKHNTKLCVAEMRMLRWMSGFTLRDRIRNEHIREKVGVAPVEDKIRESRLRWFGHIKWRPSDDPVRKVEVKVADRTAVITTNAETKVVQPFGLQEAIDAETAKYHRGRCFVRPSGTEDIIRVYAEAFSQEAADSLTRTVSQHVDHFLGFRTSQKSA
;
A
#
# COMPACT_ATOMS: atom_id res chain seq x y z
N MET A 1 -5.86 39.97 39.16
CA MET A 1 -5.80 39.58 37.74
C MET A 1 -5.09 38.23 37.54
N MET A 2 -3.80 38.08 37.88
CA MET A 2 -3.15 36.76 37.82
C MET A 2 -3.76 35.74 38.80
N GLU A 3 -4.15 36.16 40.01
CA GLU A 3 -4.83 35.28 40.98
C GLU A 3 -6.22 34.81 40.52
N GLU A 4 -7.00 35.71 39.91
CA GLU A 4 -8.30 35.40 39.30
C GLU A 4 -8.16 34.41 38.14
N GLN A 5 -7.17 34.64 37.26
CA GLN A 5 -6.81 33.72 36.17
C GLN A 5 -6.35 32.35 36.68
N CYS A 6 -5.63 32.32 37.81
CA CYS A 6 -5.21 31.07 38.45
C CYS A 6 -6.40 30.30 39.02
N SER A 7 -7.29 30.97 39.76
CA SER A 7 -8.47 30.34 40.34
C SER A 7 -9.34 29.72 39.24
N LEU A 8 -9.60 30.47 38.17
CA LEU A 8 -10.44 30.02 37.06
C LEU A 8 -9.90 28.77 36.37
N LEU A 9 -8.58 28.73 36.12
CA LEU A 9 -7.92 27.56 35.52
C LEU A 9 -7.92 26.36 36.47
N LEU A 10 -7.72 26.58 37.77
CA LEU A 10 -7.73 25.52 38.78
C LEU A 10 -9.11 24.88 38.91
N ASP A 11 -10.14 25.70 39.02
CA ASP A 11 -11.52 25.27 39.17
C ASP A 11 -11.97 24.49 37.93
N SER A 12 -11.64 25.00 36.74
CA SER A 12 -12.00 24.37 35.47
C SER A 12 -11.21 23.08 35.22
N ALA A 13 -9.90 23.04 35.51
CA ALA A 13 -9.05 21.86 35.29
C ALA A 13 -9.41 20.71 36.24
N SER A 14 -9.93 21.00 37.43
CA SER A 14 -10.36 19.99 38.41
C SER A 14 -11.54 19.15 37.92
N LEU A 15 -12.34 19.68 36.98
CA LEU A 15 -13.45 18.95 36.33
C LEU A 15 -12.96 17.94 35.27
N PHE A 16 -11.70 18.02 34.86
CA PHE A 16 -11.12 17.21 33.78
C PHE A 16 -9.81 16.52 34.21
N PRO A 17 -9.87 15.59 35.19
CA PRO A 17 -8.69 14.88 35.68
C PRO A 17 -8.03 14.04 34.59
N LEU A 18 -6.74 13.78 34.72
CA LEU A 18 -5.99 12.95 33.77
C LEU A 18 -6.37 11.46 33.97
N PRO A 19 -6.64 10.69 32.90
CA PRO A 19 -6.87 9.25 33.02
C PRO A 19 -5.64 8.52 33.55
N HIS A 20 -5.83 7.57 34.48
CA HIS A 20 -4.73 6.80 35.05
C HIS A 20 -4.00 5.96 33.99
N GLY A 21 -2.66 6.02 33.98
CA GLY A 21 -1.80 5.17 33.16
C GLY A 21 -1.77 5.51 31.67
N VAL A 22 -2.23 6.69 31.27
CA VAL A 22 -2.23 7.13 29.86
C VAL A 22 -1.30 8.32 29.67
N THR A 23 -0.38 8.21 28.72
CA THR A 23 0.46 9.30 28.24
C THR A 23 0.03 9.72 26.84
N PHE A 24 -0.22 11.00 26.62
CA PHE A 24 -0.62 11.56 25.35
C PHE A 24 0.56 12.22 24.65
N SER A 25 0.61 12.16 23.33
CA SER A 25 1.58 12.91 22.53
C SER A 25 0.92 13.49 21.28
N TYR A 26 1.31 14.72 20.95
CA TYR A 26 0.83 15.52 19.86
C TYR A 26 1.54 15.05 18.60
N GLY A 27 0.86 14.19 17.84
CA GLY A 27 1.42 13.62 16.62
C GLY A 27 1.33 14.57 15.42
N THR A 28 1.59 14.00 14.24
CA THR A 28 1.47 14.70 12.95
C THR A 28 0.08 15.30 12.71
N ALA A 29 -0.95 14.75 13.35
CA ALA A 29 -2.34 15.15 13.19
C ALA A 29 -3.05 15.37 14.54
N GLY A 30 -2.32 15.95 15.51
CA GLY A 30 -2.83 16.29 16.83
C GLY A 30 -2.86 15.13 17.82
N PHE A 31 -3.61 15.28 18.91
CA PHE A 31 -3.86 14.20 19.86
C PHE A 31 -4.93 13.26 19.32
N ARG A 32 -4.70 11.94 19.41
CA ARG A 32 -5.68 10.92 19.03
C ARG A 32 -5.64 9.76 20.00
N ALA A 33 -6.80 9.32 20.45
CA ALA A 33 -6.99 8.17 21.32
C ALA A 33 -8.47 7.75 21.28
N ASP A 34 -8.84 6.77 22.09
CA ASP A 34 -10.24 6.49 22.41
C ASP A 34 -10.94 7.78 22.87
N GLY A 35 -12.08 8.11 22.26
CA GLY A 35 -12.82 9.34 22.52
C GLY A 35 -13.22 9.52 23.98
N LEU A 36 -13.46 8.42 24.70
CA LEU A 36 -13.84 8.45 26.13
C LEU A 36 -12.67 8.85 27.05
N LYS A 37 -11.43 8.78 26.56
CA LYS A 37 -10.22 9.12 27.33
C LYS A 37 -9.70 10.53 27.05
N LEU A 38 -10.34 11.26 26.13
CA LEU A 38 -9.79 12.51 25.60
C LEU A 38 -10.29 13.79 26.27
N SER A 39 -11.33 13.76 27.11
CA SER A 39 -11.92 14.98 27.70
C SER A 39 -10.88 15.85 28.41
N SER A 40 -9.98 15.22 29.16
CA SER A 40 -8.84 15.85 29.85
C SER A 40 -7.89 16.57 28.89
N THR A 41 -7.51 15.90 27.81
CA THR A 41 -6.59 16.38 26.77
C THR A 41 -7.22 17.47 25.92
N VAL A 42 -8.51 17.35 25.59
CA VAL A 42 -9.25 18.33 24.78
C VAL A 42 -9.50 19.62 25.57
N PHE A 43 -9.80 19.53 26.86
CA PHE A 43 -9.82 20.70 27.76
C PHE A 43 -8.48 21.46 27.70
N ARG A 44 -7.37 20.73 27.86
CA ARG A 44 -6.01 21.30 27.82
C ARG A 44 -5.66 21.88 26.44
N ALA A 45 -6.11 21.24 25.36
CA ALA A 45 -5.98 21.79 24.01
C ALA A 45 -6.79 23.09 23.82
N GLY A 46 -7.93 23.23 24.50
CA GLY A 46 -8.70 24.48 24.59
C GLY A 46 -7.88 25.63 25.20
N VAL A 47 -7.22 25.36 26.32
CA VAL A 47 -6.29 26.31 26.97
C VAL A 47 -5.13 26.67 26.02
N LEU A 48 -4.52 25.66 25.39
CA LEU A 48 -3.42 25.85 24.46
C LEU A 48 -3.81 26.74 23.27
N ALA A 49 -4.98 26.53 22.67
CA ALA A 49 -5.47 27.32 21.55
C ALA A 49 -5.73 28.78 21.93
N ALA A 50 -6.25 29.03 23.15
CA ALA A 50 -6.42 30.38 23.67
C ALA A 50 -5.07 31.10 23.84
N LEU A 51 -4.07 30.43 24.41
CA LEU A 51 -2.70 30.97 24.50
C LEU A 51 -2.11 31.24 23.12
N ARG A 52 -2.33 30.35 22.16
CA ARG A 52 -1.85 30.50 20.77
C ARG A 52 -2.49 31.71 20.09
N SER A 53 -3.79 31.92 20.27
CA SER A 53 -4.49 33.10 19.74
C SER A 53 -3.98 34.39 20.38
N LEU A 54 -3.75 34.42 21.70
CA LEU A 54 -3.17 35.58 22.37
C LEU A 54 -1.74 35.89 21.91
N LYS A 55 -0.92 34.85 21.70
CA LYS A 55 0.45 34.99 21.19
C LYS A 55 0.48 35.61 19.80
N THR A 56 -0.38 35.10 18.91
CA THR A 56 -0.39 35.51 17.50
C THR A 56 -1.16 36.79 17.27
N GLY A 57 -2.14 37.11 18.12
CA GLY A 57 -3.07 38.22 17.93
C GLY A 57 -4.17 37.92 16.89
N TYR A 58 -4.28 36.68 16.44
CA TYR A 58 -5.21 36.25 15.39
C TYR A 58 -6.12 35.12 15.87
N ALA A 59 -7.19 34.86 15.12
CA ALA A 59 -8.07 33.74 15.40
C ALA A 59 -7.37 32.40 15.13
N VAL A 60 -7.65 31.40 15.96
CA VAL A 60 -7.07 30.03 15.88
C VAL A 60 -8.22 29.01 15.78
N GLY A 61 -7.98 27.86 15.17
CA GLY A 61 -8.97 26.78 15.07
C GLY A 61 -8.69 25.60 15.98
N LEU A 62 -9.76 24.91 16.40
CA LEU A 62 -9.73 23.63 17.11
C LEU A 62 -10.70 22.65 16.43
N MET A 63 -10.14 21.63 15.79
CA MET A 63 -10.92 20.60 15.07
C MET A 63 -10.95 19.30 15.88
N ILE A 64 -12.15 18.88 16.30
CA ILE A 64 -12.38 17.61 17.00
C ILE A 64 -12.70 16.52 15.98
N THR A 65 -11.72 15.65 15.72
CA THR A 65 -11.84 14.53 14.79
C THR A 65 -10.67 13.57 14.92
N ALA A 66 -10.91 12.29 14.58
CA ALA A 66 -9.85 11.33 14.30
C ALA A 66 -9.76 10.91 12.81
N SER A 67 -10.37 11.65 11.88
CA SER A 67 -10.26 11.41 10.43
C SER A 67 -10.62 9.95 10.08
N HIS A 68 -9.74 9.22 9.41
CA HIS A 68 -9.88 7.82 8.99
C HIS A 68 -9.90 6.76 10.12
N ASN A 69 -9.70 7.13 11.39
CA ASN A 69 -9.70 6.18 12.51
C ASN A 69 -11.10 5.52 12.72
N PRO A 70 -11.18 4.37 13.41
CA PRO A 70 -12.46 3.74 13.80
C PRO A 70 -13.36 4.66 14.61
N ILE A 71 -14.68 4.45 14.58
CA ILE A 71 -15.69 5.34 15.22
C ILE A 71 -15.49 5.58 16.72
N THR A 72 -14.86 4.64 17.44
CA THR A 72 -14.58 4.73 18.88
C THR A 72 -13.50 5.75 19.21
N ASP A 73 -12.56 5.98 18.29
CA ASP A 73 -11.49 6.96 18.48
C ASP A 73 -12.04 8.39 18.33
N ASN A 74 -11.34 9.36 18.88
CA ASN A 74 -11.49 10.76 18.52
C ASN A 74 -10.14 11.46 18.61
N GLY A 75 -10.11 12.76 18.37
CA GLY A 75 -8.88 13.53 18.42
C GLY A 75 -9.12 15.03 18.42
N ILE A 76 -8.04 15.78 18.58
CA ILE A 76 -8.06 17.24 18.50
C ILE A 76 -6.83 17.75 17.74
N LYS A 77 -7.08 18.58 16.73
CA LYS A 77 -6.08 19.30 15.92
C LYS A 77 -6.21 20.80 16.18
N ILE A 78 -5.09 21.52 16.17
CA ILE A 78 -5.06 22.99 16.24
C ILE A 78 -4.69 23.53 14.87
N ALA A 79 -5.49 24.47 14.37
CA ALA A 79 -5.24 25.20 13.13
C ALA A 79 -4.66 26.59 13.45
N ASP A 80 -3.50 26.89 12.90
CA ASP A 80 -2.83 28.19 13.07
C ASP A 80 -3.54 29.29 12.26
N PRO A 81 -3.19 30.58 12.46
CA PRO A 81 -3.91 31.70 11.85
C PRO A 81 -3.97 31.70 10.31
N ASP A 82 -2.97 31.13 9.66
CA ASP A 82 -2.93 30.94 8.20
C ASP A 82 -3.85 29.79 7.73
N GLY A 83 -4.50 29.09 8.65
CA GLY A 83 -5.26 27.88 8.41
C GLY A 83 -4.39 26.63 8.26
N GLY A 84 -3.07 26.73 8.46
CA GLY A 84 -2.17 25.59 8.50
C GLY A 84 -2.29 24.81 9.81
N MET A 85 -1.48 23.76 9.95
CA MET A 85 -1.37 23.02 11.22
C MET A 85 -0.55 23.82 12.24
N MET A 86 -0.83 23.64 13.53
CA MET A 86 -0.04 24.24 14.62
C MET A 86 1.47 24.04 14.43
N ALA A 87 2.22 25.13 14.62
CA ALA A 87 3.67 25.15 14.54
C ALA A 87 4.33 24.11 15.47
N GLN A 88 5.38 23.46 14.96
CA GLN A 88 6.02 22.30 15.58
C GLN A 88 6.72 22.62 16.92
N ASP A 89 7.19 23.85 17.08
CA ASP A 89 7.80 24.35 18.31
C ASP A 89 6.82 24.38 19.50
N TRP A 90 5.51 24.37 19.25
CA TRP A 90 4.47 24.29 20.29
C TRP A 90 4.07 22.86 20.65
N GLU A 91 4.50 21.83 19.90
CA GLU A 91 4.15 20.43 20.17
C GLU A 91 4.70 19.91 21.51
N PRO A 92 5.98 20.16 21.90
CA PRO A 92 6.49 19.72 23.20
C PRO A 92 5.72 20.36 24.37
N PHE A 93 5.29 21.61 24.20
CA PHE A 93 4.46 22.29 25.18
C PHE A 93 3.05 21.70 25.24
N ALA A 94 2.46 21.36 24.10
CA ALA A 94 1.19 20.64 24.05
C ALA A 94 1.28 19.30 24.80
N ASP A 95 2.36 18.55 24.61
CA ASP A 95 2.61 17.27 25.30
C ASP A 95 2.76 17.44 26.80
N ALA A 96 3.57 18.43 27.22
CA ALA A 96 3.70 18.76 28.63
C ALA A 96 2.35 19.13 29.24
N LEU A 97 1.53 19.90 28.51
CA LEU A 97 0.23 20.38 28.99
C LEU A 97 -0.75 19.22 29.14
N ALA A 98 -0.84 18.37 28.10
CA ALA A 98 -1.68 17.18 28.07
C ALA A 98 -1.38 16.19 29.21
N ASN A 99 -0.12 16.08 29.63
CA ASN A 99 0.32 15.10 30.63
C ASN A 99 0.54 15.68 32.04
N ALA A 100 0.13 16.93 32.31
CA ALA A 100 0.24 17.53 33.63
C ALA A 100 -0.60 16.72 34.67
N PRO A 101 0.03 16.20 35.76
CA PRO A 101 -0.54 15.16 36.60
C PRO A 101 -1.66 15.62 37.55
N ASP A 102 -1.66 16.87 37.98
CA ASP A 102 -2.67 17.42 38.90
C ASP A 102 -2.98 18.89 38.59
N PRO A 103 -4.18 19.39 38.97
CA PRO A 103 -4.56 20.79 38.75
C PRO A 103 -3.61 21.81 39.40
N GLN A 104 -2.94 21.50 40.51
CA GLN A 104 -2.01 22.43 41.14
C GLN A 104 -0.70 22.57 40.34
N SER A 105 -0.19 21.46 39.80
CA SER A 105 0.92 21.42 38.83
C SER A 105 0.56 22.07 37.49
N PHE A 106 -0.74 22.23 37.18
CA PHE A 106 -1.22 22.89 35.97
C PHE A 106 -1.13 24.43 36.03
N VAL A 107 -1.24 25.06 37.23
CA VAL A 107 -1.53 26.51 37.32
C VAL A 107 -0.59 27.38 38.18
N LYS A 108 0.17 26.89 39.19
CA LYS A 108 0.77 27.82 40.19
C LYS A 108 2.00 28.66 39.73
N ILE A 109 2.05 29.91 40.20
CA ILE A 109 3.09 30.96 40.04
C ILE A 109 4.16 30.86 41.15
N TYR A 110 5.42 31.28 40.90
CA TYR A 110 6.38 31.60 41.98
C TYR A 110 6.44 33.10 42.25
N PHE A 111 6.35 33.49 43.52
CA PHE A 111 6.98 34.70 44.03
C PHE A 111 8.42 34.38 44.45
N ILE A 112 9.39 35.13 43.95
CA ILE A 112 10.77 35.09 44.45
C ILE A 112 10.79 35.95 45.71
N LEU A 113 10.97 35.32 46.86
CA LEU A 113 11.62 35.93 48.02
C LEU A 113 12.14 34.82 48.93
N ILE A 114 13.46 34.88 49.15
CA ILE A 114 14.23 34.18 50.18
C ILE A 114 14.55 32.71 49.84
N GLY A 115 15.80 32.49 49.48
CA GLY A 115 16.33 31.19 49.12
C GLY A 115 16.38 30.23 50.31
N VAL A 116 15.78 29.06 50.15
CA VAL A 116 16.24 27.79 50.71
C VAL A 116 15.79 26.68 49.76
N SER A 117 16.71 25.78 49.42
CA SER A 117 16.48 24.58 48.61
C SER A 117 15.43 23.64 49.23
N PHE A 118 14.33 23.34 48.51
CA PHE A 118 13.64 22.05 48.59
C PHE A 118 12.77 21.82 47.33
N PHE A 119 13.08 20.74 46.60
CA PHE A 119 12.26 19.96 45.65
C PHE A 119 11.34 20.67 44.63
N PHE A 120 11.73 20.52 43.36
CA PHE A 120 11.00 20.80 42.12
C PHE A 120 9.54 20.30 42.13
N LEU A 121 8.59 21.18 41.82
CA LEU A 121 7.23 20.81 41.38
C LEU A 121 6.75 21.79 40.29
N PHE A 122 6.24 21.25 39.19
CA PHE A 122 6.19 21.84 37.85
C PHE A 122 5.22 23.04 37.68
N LYS A 123 5.64 24.02 36.87
CA LYS A 123 4.91 25.21 36.41
C LYS A 123 4.78 25.13 34.90
N LEU A 124 3.59 25.34 34.33
CA LEU A 124 3.43 25.17 32.88
C LEU A 124 2.75 26.34 32.17
N VAL A 125 1.48 26.65 32.44
CA VAL A 125 0.71 27.66 31.67
C VAL A 125 1.27 29.08 31.83
N LEU A 126 1.47 29.54 33.07
CA LEU A 126 1.88 30.92 33.35
C LEU A 126 3.37 31.16 33.13
N HIS A 127 4.18 30.11 33.33
CA HIS A 127 5.60 30.16 33.01
C HIS A 127 5.80 30.28 31.50
N PHE A 128 5.13 29.44 30.71
CA PHE A 128 5.19 29.51 29.26
C PHE A 128 4.64 30.83 28.73
N ALA A 129 3.51 31.32 29.26
CA ALA A 129 3.00 32.65 28.90
C ALA A 129 4.04 33.75 29.15
N LYS A 130 4.80 33.68 30.24
CA LYS A 130 5.89 34.63 30.52
C LYS A 130 7.08 34.46 29.56
N GLU A 131 7.52 33.23 29.29
CA GLU A 131 8.63 32.96 28.36
C GLU A 131 8.30 33.39 26.92
N GLU A 132 7.07 33.13 26.50
CA GLU A 132 6.56 33.48 25.18
C GLU A 132 6.06 34.94 25.08
N ASN A 133 6.22 35.75 26.12
CA ASN A 133 5.74 37.14 26.16
C ASN A 133 4.24 37.30 25.83
N ILE A 134 3.40 36.38 26.32
CA ILE A 134 1.95 36.38 26.14
C ILE A 134 1.31 37.19 27.29
N SER A 135 0.68 38.31 26.96
CA SER A 135 -0.06 39.12 27.93
C SER A 135 -1.46 38.52 28.18
N LEU A 136 -1.75 38.15 29.42
CA LEU A 136 -3.06 37.66 29.88
C LEU A 136 -3.99 38.81 30.33
N SER A 137 -3.84 40.00 29.74
CA SER A 137 -4.63 41.19 30.05
C SER A 137 -6.01 41.19 29.37
N ARG A 138 -7.02 41.80 29.99
CA ARG A 138 -8.38 41.99 29.40
C ARG A 138 -8.42 42.84 28.11
N GLU A 139 -7.31 43.48 27.75
CA GLU A 139 -7.21 44.37 26.59
C GLU A 139 -7.18 43.62 25.24
N ARG A 140 -6.77 42.35 25.22
CA ARG A 140 -6.72 41.52 24.01
C ARG A 140 -7.66 40.34 24.15
N SER A 141 -8.54 40.15 23.18
CA SER A 141 -9.43 38.99 23.14
C SER A 141 -8.80 37.86 22.32
N ALA A 142 -8.82 36.64 22.87
CA ALA A 142 -8.46 35.44 22.14
C ALA A 142 -9.70 34.93 21.40
N VAL A 143 -9.60 34.56 20.12
CA VAL A 143 -10.75 34.08 19.34
C VAL A 143 -10.44 32.69 18.82
N ILE A 144 -11.26 31.71 19.18
CA ILE A 144 -11.05 30.31 18.85
C ILE A 144 -12.29 29.77 18.15
N LEU A 145 -12.13 29.27 16.92
CA LEU A 145 -13.18 28.61 16.16
C LEU A 145 -13.13 27.11 16.44
N LEU A 146 -14.25 26.54 16.87
CA LEU A 146 -14.39 25.13 17.20
C LEU A 146 -15.22 24.41 16.16
N GLY A 147 -14.70 23.31 15.62
CA GLY A 147 -15.44 22.43 14.72
C GLY A 147 -15.33 20.98 15.17
N ARG A 148 -16.32 20.15 14.82
CA ARG A 148 -16.28 18.70 15.06
C ARG A 148 -16.80 17.91 13.87
N ASP A 149 -16.37 16.65 13.77
CA ASP A 149 -16.98 15.67 12.87
C ASP A 149 -18.25 15.03 13.48
N THR A 150 -18.72 13.95 12.87
CA THR A 150 -19.94 13.21 13.26
C THR A 150 -19.73 12.17 14.37
N ARG A 151 -18.54 12.10 15.00
CA ARG A 151 -18.27 11.08 16.03
C ARG A 151 -19.18 11.25 17.26
N PRO A 152 -19.67 10.16 17.88
CA PRO A 152 -20.57 10.24 19.04
C PRO A 152 -19.99 11.00 20.24
N THR A 153 -18.68 10.89 20.48
CA THR A 153 -17.98 11.60 21.56
C THR A 153 -17.71 13.07 21.24
N GLY A 154 -18.00 13.54 20.03
CA GLY A 154 -17.66 14.89 19.59
C GLY A 154 -18.32 16.00 20.42
N GLU A 155 -19.57 15.81 20.85
CA GLU A 155 -20.31 16.83 21.62
C GLU A 155 -19.72 17.02 23.03
N SER A 156 -19.41 15.93 23.74
CA SER A 156 -18.82 16.03 25.08
C SER A 156 -17.39 16.58 25.05
N LEU A 157 -16.62 16.25 24.00
CA LEU A 157 -15.29 16.82 23.79
C LEU A 157 -15.35 18.31 23.40
N LEU A 158 -16.36 18.73 22.63
CA LEU A 158 -16.59 20.12 22.29
C LEU A 158 -16.84 20.97 23.54
N GLU A 159 -17.66 20.46 24.47
CA GLU A 159 -17.88 21.13 25.75
C GLU A 159 -16.60 21.18 26.60
N ALA A 160 -15.79 20.13 26.63
CA ALA A 160 -14.48 20.16 27.29
C ALA A 160 -13.55 21.24 26.70
N ALA A 161 -13.50 21.36 25.37
CA ALA A 161 -12.71 22.40 24.69
C ALA A 161 -13.21 23.81 25.05
N LYS A 162 -14.53 24.03 25.07
CA LYS A 162 -15.15 25.31 25.46
C LYS A 162 -14.77 25.70 26.89
N GLN A 163 -14.77 24.76 27.83
CA GLN A 163 -14.34 25.00 29.20
C GLN A 163 -12.85 25.35 29.28
N GLY A 164 -12.00 24.68 28.49
CA GLY A 164 -10.58 25.00 28.39
C GLY A 164 -10.32 26.42 27.88
N ILE A 165 -11.03 26.82 26.83
CA ILE A 165 -10.92 28.17 26.26
C ILE A 165 -11.41 29.22 27.27
N LYS A 166 -12.58 29.00 27.88
CA LYS A 166 -13.13 29.90 28.91
C LYS A 166 -12.23 30.02 30.14
N GLY A 167 -11.40 29.00 30.38
CA GLY A 167 -10.36 29.03 31.41
C GLY A 167 -9.36 30.18 31.25
N ILE A 168 -9.18 30.74 30.04
CA ILE A 168 -8.32 31.90 29.79
C ILE A 168 -9.18 33.16 29.66
N ILE A 169 -8.97 34.12 30.58
CA ILE A 169 -9.74 35.38 30.63
C ILE A 169 -9.58 36.15 29.31
N GLY A 170 -10.71 36.62 28.77
CA GLY A 170 -10.75 37.34 27.50
C GLY A 170 -10.85 36.45 26.26
N SER A 171 -10.93 35.13 26.42
CA SER A 171 -11.08 34.20 25.31
C SER A 171 -12.55 33.97 24.92
N VAL A 172 -12.79 33.88 23.61
CA VAL A 172 -14.10 33.66 23.00
C VAL A 172 -14.05 32.38 22.18
N ALA A 173 -14.89 31.42 22.54
CA ALA A 173 -15.10 30.19 21.79
C ALA A 173 -16.29 30.38 20.82
N LEU A 174 -16.05 30.21 19.53
CA LEU A 174 -17.06 30.26 18.48
C LEU A 174 -17.31 28.84 17.98
N ASP A 175 -18.51 28.34 18.25
CA ASP A 175 -18.93 27.02 17.83
C ASP A 175 -19.38 27.06 16.37
N MET A 176 -18.62 26.41 15.49
CA MET A 176 -18.92 26.29 14.06
C MET A 176 -19.76 25.04 13.77
N GLY A 177 -20.08 24.23 14.78
CA GLY A 177 -20.90 23.03 14.68
C GLY A 177 -20.20 21.85 14.00
N ILE A 178 -21.00 21.06 13.27
CA ILE A 178 -20.52 19.91 12.51
C ILE A 178 -19.98 20.40 11.18
N VAL A 179 -18.66 20.33 11.00
CA VAL A 179 -17.95 20.79 9.80
C VAL A 179 -16.89 19.76 9.40
N THR A 180 -16.44 19.80 8.15
CA THR A 180 -15.25 19.05 7.73
C THR A 180 -13.99 19.68 8.31
N THR A 181 -12.88 18.93 8.41
CA THR A 181 -11.58 19.52 8.80
C THR A 181 -11.20 20.70 7.90
N PRO A 182 -11.30 20.59 6.56
CA PRO A 182 -10.92 21.69 5.68
C PRO A 182 -11.83 22.92 5.77
N GLN A 183 -13.12 22.74 6.07
CA GLN A 183 -14.05 23.85 6.30
C GLN A 183 -13.58 24.71 7.49
N LEU A 184 -13.22 24.09 8.62
CA LEU A 184 -12.73 24.84 9.79
C LEU A 184 -11.43 25.58 9.47
N HIS A 185 -10.48 24.91 8.84
CA HIS A 185 -9.19 25.51 8.46
C HIS A 185 -9.37 26.68 7.49
N TRP A 186 -10.30 26.57 6.54
CA TRP A 186 -10.68 27.67 5.65
C TRP A 186 -11.30 28.84 6.43
N MET A 187 -12.22 28.57 7.36
CA MET A 187 -12.87 29.61 8.17
C MET A 187 -11.86 30.40 9.01
N VAL A 188 -10.88 29.71 9.60
CA VAL A 188 -9.79 30.37 10.36
C VAL A 188 -8.99 31.30 9.46
N ARG A 189 -8.52 30.80 8.32
CA ARG A 189 -7.75 31.61 7.35
C ARG A 189 -8.56 32.80 6.85
N SER A 190 -9.80 32.57 6.42
CA SER A 190 -10.69 33.60 5.89
C SER A 190 -10.95 34.70 6.91
N LYS A 191 -11.21 34.34 8.17
CA LYS A 191 -11.43 35.30 9.25
C LYS A 191 -10.20 36.19 9.48
N ASN A 192 -9.01 35.61 9.46
CA ASN A 192 -7.76 36.35 9.66
C ASN A 192 -7.37 37.22 8.44
N MET A 193 -7.89 36.90 7.26
CA MET A 193 -7.81 37.76 6.06
C MET A 193 -8.88 38.86 6.03
N GLY A 194 -9.72 38.98 7.06
CA GLY A 194 -10.80 39.96 7.11
C GLY A 194 -12.02 39.61 6.25
N MET A 195 -12.11 38.36 5.78
CA MET A 195 -13.25 37.85 5.00
C MET A 195 -14.32 37.26 5.92
N LYS A 196 -15.55 37.17 5.41
CA LYS A 196 -16.61 36.42 6.08
C LYS A 196 -16.24 34.92 6.09
N ALA A 197 -16.51 34.27 7.21
CA ALA A 197 -16.05 32.92 7.50
C ALA A 197 -17.20 32.04 8.01
N SER A 198 -18.31 31.99 7.28
CA SER A 198 -19.43 31.07 7.54
C SER A 198 -19.39 29.85 6.62
N GLU A 199 -20.20 28.84 6.94
CA GLU A 199 -20.35 27.66 6.08
C GLU A 199 -20.92 28.03 4.69
N SER A 200 -21.88 28.96 4.64
CA SER A 200 -22.41 29.45 3.37
C SER A 200 -21.35 30.17 2.53
N ASP A 201 -20.44 30.92 3.15
CA ASP A 201 -19.36 31.61 2.43
C ASP A 201 -18.37 30.60 1.83
N TYR A 202 -18.05 29.52 2.55
CA TYR A 202 -17.24 28.42 2.04
C TYR A 202 -17.87 27.76 0.82
N PHE A 203 -19.15 27.40 0.88
CA PHE A 203 -19.85 26.78 -0.25
C PHE A 203 -20.02 27.73 -1.43
N MET A 204 -20.24 29.01 -1.19
CA MET A 204 -20.32 30.04 -2.23
C MET A 204 -18.97 30.21 -2.94
N GLN A 205 -17.86 30.29 -2.19
CA GLN A 205 -16.52 30.37 -2.80
C GLN A 205 -16.24 29.15 -3.70
N LEU A 206 -16.56 27.94 -3.23
CA LEU A 206 -16.37 26.73 -4.02
C LEU A 206 -17.26 26.71 -5.28
N SER A 207 -18.56 26.98 -5.14
CA SER A 207 -19.50 26.91 -6.25
C SER A 207 -19.26 27.99 -7.31
N GLU A 208 -18.93 29.22 -6.90
CA GLU A 208 -18.61 30.31 -7.82
C GLU A 208 -17.30 30.08 -8.57
N SER A 209 -16.26 29.60 -7.87
CA SER A 209 -14.97 29.30 -8.50
C SER A 209 -15.08 28.11 -9.46
N PHE A 210 -15.85 27.09 -9.08
CA PHE A 210 -16.17 25.95 -9.95
C PHE A 210 -16.93 26.40 -11.19
N ARG A 211 -18.00 27.19 -11.02
CA ARG A 211 -18.78 27.76 -12.13
C ARG A 211 -17.91 28.57 -13.08
N CYS A 212 -17.06 29.45 -12.55
CA CYS A 212 -16.13 30.25 -13.33
C CYS A 212 -15.24 29.38 -14.23
N LEU A 213 -14.72 28.26 -13.70
CA LEU A 213 -13.91 27.34 -14.48
C LEU A 213 -14.74 26.56 -15.52
N MET A 214 -15.93 26.10 -15.14
CA MET A 214 -16.85 25.38 -16.04
C MET A 214 -17.29 26.24 -17.23
N ASP A 215 -17.59 27.52 -17.02
CA ASP A 215 -17.95 28.47 -18.08
C ASP A 215 -16.80 28.68 -19.09
N MET A 216 -15.56 28.38 -18.69
CA MET A 216 -14.36 28.49 -19.53
C MET A 216 -13.92 27.15 -20.15
N VAL A 217 -14.69 26.07 -19.99
CA VAL A 217 -14.48 24.80 -20.70
C VAL A 217 -14.83 24.99 -22.19
N PRO A 218 -13.97 24.56 -23.14
CA PRO A 218 -14.25 24.71 -24.57
C PRO A 218 -15.57 24.05 -25.01
N LYS A 219 -16.43 24.81 -25.71
CA LYS A 219 -17.77 24.35 -26.11
C LYS A 219 -17.76 23.15 -27.06
N GLU A 220 -16.71 22.99 -27.89
CA GLU A 220 -16.60 21.82 -28.77
C GLU A 220 -16.52 20.49 -28.00
N ILE A 221 -16.06 20.55 -26.75
CA ILE A 221 -15.97 19.38 -25.85
C ILE A 221 -17.35 19.11 -25.21
N THR A 222 -18.12 20.16 -24.91
CA THR A 222 -19.44 20.09 -24.25
C THR A 222 -20.55 19.52 -25.15
N VAL A 223 -20.44 19.67 -26.49
CA VAL A 223 -21.45 19.20 -27.47
C VAL A 223 -21.53 17.67 -27.58
N LYS A 224 -20.58 16.92 -27.01
CA LYS A 224 -20.65 15.44 -26.90
C LYS A 224 -21.50 14.92 -25.73
N GLY A 225 -22.32 15.78 -25.12
CA GLY A 225 -23.67 15.39 -24.68
C GLY A 225 -23.84 14.40 -23.53
N ASN A 226 -22.86 14.16 -22.67
CA ASN A 226 -23.10 13.40 -21.44
C ASN A 226 -22.74 14.23 -20.21
N VAL A 227 -23.77 14.64 -19.46
CA VAL A 227 -23.60 15.08 -18.07
C VAL A 227 -22.87 13.96 -17.34
N THR A 228 -21.64 14.21 -16.91
CA THR A 228 -20.83 13.15 -16.31
C THR A 228 -21.37 12.84 -14.92
N LYS A 229 -21.88 11.63 -14.76
CA LYS A 229 -22.34 11.10 -13.47
C LYS A 229 -21.12 10.69 -12.63
N LEU A 230 -20.98 11.30 -11.45
CA LEU A 230 -19.96 10.99 -10.46
C LEU A 230 -20.60 10.29 -9.26
N MET A 231 -20.07 9.13 -8.91
CA MET A 231 -20.47 8.39 -7.70
C MET A 231 -19.50 8.71 -6.57
N VAL A 232 -19.98 9.18 -5.42
CA VAL A 232 -19.11 9.56 -4.31
C VAL A 232 -19.47 8.78 -3.06
N ASP A 233 -18.48 8.12 -2.48
CA ASP A 233 -18.56 7.49 -1.17
C ASP A 233 -18.23 8.52 -0.08
N GLY A 234 -19.23 8.82 0.74
CA GLY A 234 -19.14 9.78 1.85
C GLY A 234 -18.55 9.23 3.14
N ALA A 235 -18.08 7.97 3.16
CA ALA A 235 -17.47 7.29 4.31
C ALA A 235 -18.35 7.20 5.58
N ASN A 236 -19.66 7.43 5.46
CA ASN A 236 -20.59 7.70 6.56
C ASN A 236 -20.15 8.87 7.46
N GLY A 237 -19.33 9.79 6.92
CA GLY A 237 -18.73 10.91 7.63
C GLY A 237 -19.36 12.26 7.28
N VAL A 238 -18.83 13.32 7.89
CA VAL A 238 -19.30 14.70 7.68
C VAL A 238 -19.14 15.15 6.22
N GLY A 239 -18.11 14.65 5.52
CA GLY A 239 -17.88 14.96 4.11
C GLY A 239 -19.06 14.65 3.19
N GLY A 240 -19.66 13.47 3.34
CA GLY A 240 -20.82 13.07 2.54
C GLY A 240 -22.01 13.99 2.74
N ASP A 241 -22.29 14.35 3.99
CA ASP A 241 -23.38 15.26 4.37
C ASP A 241 -23.18 16.68 3.82
N LYS A 242 -21.94 17.19 3.84
CA LYS A 242 -21.63 18.52 3.28
C LYS A 242 -21.62 18.51 1.76
N LEU A 243 -21.23 17.41 1.13
CA LEU A 243 -21.31 17.26 -0.32
C LEU A 243 -22.76 17.20 -0.82
N GLU A 244 -23.67 16.58 -0.06
CA GLU A 244 -25.11 16.60 -0.35
C GLU A 244 -25.70 18.02 -0.36
N GLN A 245 -25.16 18.93 0.47
CA GLN A 245 -25.55 20.34 0.46
C GLN A 245 -24.90 21.07 -0.72
N LEU A 246 -23.58 20.93 -0.86
CA LEU A 246 -22.79 21.61 -1.90
C LEU A 246 -23.30 21.26 -3.31
N LYS A 247 -23.65 20.00 -3.58
CA LYS A 247 -24.10 19.58 -4.93
C LYS A 247 -25.35 20.32 -5.41
N THR A 248 -26.18 20.85 -4.52
CA THR A 248 -27.38 21.63 -4.89
C THR A 248 -27.04 22.99 -5.50
N LEU A 249 -25.82 23.48 -5.25
CA LEU A 249 -25.31 24.75 -5.75
C LEU A 249 -24.49 24.59 -7.04
N LEU A 250 -24.25 23.35 -7.50
CA LEU A 250 -23.41 23.07 -8.66
C LEU A 250 -24.26 22.90 -9.92
N MET A 251 -23.83 23.52 -11.01
CA MET A 251 -24.39 23.31 -12.36
C MET A 251 -23.37 22.57 -13.23
N GLY A 252 -23.83 21.67 -14.09
CA GLY A 252 -22.96 20.95 -15.04
C GLY A 252 -22.24 19.70 -14.51
N LEU A 253 -22.53 19.26 -13.28
CA LEU A 253 -22.00 18.03 -12.70
C LEU A 253 -23.10 17.28 -11.92
N GLN A 254 -23.34 16.00 -12.25
CA GLN A 254 -24.31 15.18 -11.54
C GLN A 254 -23.61 14.30 -10.51
N ILE A 255 -23.73 14.67 -9.24
CA ILE A 255 -23.13 13.93 -8.12
C ILE A 255 -24.19 13.07 -7.43
N GLN A 256 -23.91 11.77 -7.27
CA GLN A 256 -24.67 10.88 -6.42
C GLN A 256 -23.80 10.44 -5.23
N VAL A 257 -24.15 10.91 -4.04
CA VAL A 257 -23.47 10.53 -2.80
C VAL A 257 -24.09 9.26 -2.24
N LYS A 258 -23.24 8.32 -1.84
CA LYS A 258 -23.56 7.08 -1.11
C LYS A 258 -22.84 7.11 0.24
N ASN A 259 -23.28 6.29 1.18
CA ASN A 259 -22.67 6.19 2.51
C ASN A 259 -22.59 7.57 3.18
N THR A 260 -23.72 8.27 3.24
CA THR A 260 -23.85 9.51 4.05
C THR A 260 -24.17 9.14 5.49
N SER A 261 -23.86 10.01 6.45
CA SER A 261 -24.12 9.71 7.86
C SER A 261 -25.61 9.52 8.20
N LYS A 262 -26.52 9.98 7.31
CA LYS A 262 -27.98 9.86 7.43
C LYS A 262 -28.58 8.62 6.74
N GLN A 263 -27.80 7.83 6.00
CA GLN A 263 -28.32 6.70 5.22
C GLN A 263 -27.96 5.35 5.88
N GLY A 264 -28.94 4.71 6.52
CA GLY A 264 -28.87 3.31 6.98
C GLY A 264 -27.96 3.06 8.19
N ASP A 265 -27.66 1.79 8.48
CA ASP A 265 -26.86 1.32 9.63
C ASP A 265 -25.34 1.44 9.37
N GLY A 266 -24.90 2.46 8.63
CA GLY A 266 -23.50 2.65 8.28
C GLY A 266 -22.64 3.21 9.40
N ILE A 267 -21.52 2.53 9.66
CA ILE A 267 -20.52 2.96 10.64
C ILE A 267 -19.43 3.77 9.92
N LEU A 268 -18.99 4.87 10.54
CA LEU A 268 -17.94 5.76 10.05
C LEU A 268 -16.67 4.97 9.68
N ASN A 269 -16.20 5.13 8.45
CA ASN A 269 -15.00 4.49 7.87
C ASN A 269 -14.99 2.95 7.84
N GLU A 270 -16.10 2.27 8.17
CA GLU A 270 -16.12 0.81 8.22
C GLU A 270 -16.51 0.19 6.87
N GLY A 271 -15.53 -0.40 6.17
CA GLY A 271 -15.72 -0.94 4.82
C GLY A 271 -15.99 0.11 3.74
N VAL A 272 -15.72 1.39 4.07
CA VAL A 272 -15.97 2.57 3.24
C VAL A 272 -14.87 3.61 3.47
N GLY A 273 -14.79 4.60 2.58
CA GLY A 273 -13.93 5.77 2.69
C GLY A 273 -12.56 5.63 2.01
N ALA A 274 -11.89 6.77 1.84
CA ALA A 274 -10.66 6.87 1.06
C ALA A 274 -9.54 5.95 1.57
N ASP A 275 -9.36 5.86 2.89
CA ASP A 275 -8.35 5.02 3.52
C ASP A 275 -8.59 3.52 3.25
N TYR A 276 -9.86 3.07 3.31
CA TYR A 276 -10.26 1.71 2.99
C TYR A 276 -10.00 1.39 1.52
N VAL A 277 -10.48 2.24 0.62
CA VAL A 277 -10.32 2.08 -0.84
C VAL A 277 -8.84 2.03 -1.24
N GLN A 278 -8.02 2.93 -0.67
CA GLN A 278 -6.59 2.99 -0.98
C GLN A 278 -5.82 1.76 -0.47
N LYS A 279 -6.09 1.31 0.76
CA LYS A 279 -5.35 0.21 1.39
C LYS A 279 -5.80 -1.16 0.89
N GLU A 280 -7.11 -1.39 0.86
CA GLU A 280 -7.67 -2.69 0.52
C GLU A 280 -7.74 -2.89 -1.01
N LYS A 281 -7.73 -1.79 -1.78
CA LYS A 281 -7.85 -1.79 -3.24
C LYS A 281 -9.09 -2.55 -3.73
N VAL A 282 -10.20 -2.33 -3.03
CA VAL A 282 -11.52 -2.87 -3.35
C VAL A 282 -12.58 -1.76 -3.29
N ALA A 283 -13.70 -2.00 -3.96
CA ALA A 283 -14.83 -1.08 -3.92
C ALA A 283 -15.40 -0.96 -2.49
N PRO A 284 -15.79 0.26 -2.05
CA PRO A 284 -16.43 0.46 -0.76
C PRO A 284 -17.84 -0.13 -0.74
N ARG A 285 -18.37 -0.37 0.46
CA ARG A 285 -19.75 -0.88 0.64
C ARG A 285 -20.75 0.01 -0.10
N CYS A 286 -21.85 -0.59 -0.59
CA CYS A 286 -22.90 0.06 -1.41
C CYS A 286 -22.49 0.41 -2.85
N PHE A 287 -21.28 0.03 -3.28
CA PHE A 287 -20.87 0.06 -4.69
C PHE A 287 -20.94 -1.34 -5.27
N GLY A 288 -21.54 -1.48 -6.45
CA GLY A 288 -21.84 -2.78 -7.03
C GLY A 288 -21.93 -2.76 -8.55
N PRO A 289 -22.61 -3.76 -9.16
CA PRO A 289 -22.64 -3.93 -10.60
C PRO A 289 -23.18 -2.73 -11.39
N ASN A 290 -24.08 -1.96 -10.80
CA ASN A 290 -24.66 -0.76 -11.41
C ASN A 290 -23.69 0.41 -11.52
N ASP A 291 -22.54 0.36 -10.83
CA ASP A 291 -21.54 1.41 -10.80
C ASP A 291 -20.31 1.08 -11.67
N ILE A 292 -20.35 -0.02 -12.43
CA ILE A 292 -19.23 -0.50 -13.25
C ILE A 292 -18.91 0.48 -14.38
N GLY A 293 -17.62 0.75 -14.55
CA GLY A 293 -17.13 1.67 -15.57
C GLY A 293 -17.40 3.16 -15.26
N LEU A 294 -18.18 3.47 -14.21
CA LEU A 294 -18.40 4.84 -13.77
C LEU A 294 -17.17 5.40 -13.07
N ARG A 295 -17.06 6.73 -13.07
CA ARG A 295 -16.09 7.45 -12.27
C ARG A 295 -16.59 7.50 -10.83
N CYS A 296 -15.79 6.97 -9.92
CA CYS A 296 -16.10 6.95 -8.49
C CYS A 296 -15.02 7.69 -7.69
N ALA A 297 -15.42 8.32 -6.59
CA ALA A 297 -14.52 8.93 -5.62
C ALA A 297 -14.90 8.50 -4.20
N SER A 298 -13.92 8.46 -3.30
CA SER A 298 -14.13 8.26 -1.86
C SER A 298 -13.51 9.40 -1.08
N LEU A 299 -14.28 9.92 -0.12
CA LEU A 299 -13.82 10.83 0.92
C LEU A 299 -13.39 10.02 2.14
N ASP A 300 -12.60 10.58 3.05
CA ASP A 300 -12.47 10.03 4.40
C ASP A 300 -13.43 10.71 5.40
N GLY A 301 -13.45 10.21 6.64
CA GLY A 301 -14.46 10.60 7.64
C GLY A 301 -14.59 12.10 7.90
N ASP A 302 -13.49 12.87 7.85
CA ASP A 302 -13.46 14.34 8.02
C ASP A 302 -13.21 15.12 6.72
N ALA A 303 -13.23 14.42 5.58
CA ALA A 303 -13.08 14.94 4.22
C ALA A 303 -11.78 15.73 3.96
N ASP A 304 -10.67 15.31 4.57
CA ASP A 304 -9.33 15.84 4.28
C ASP A 304 -8.55 15.01 3.24
N ARG A 305 -9.08 13.84 2.85
CA ARG A 305 -8.52 12.95 1.81
C ARG A 305 -9.49 12.65 0.70
N LEU A 306 -8.95 12.56 -0.49
CA LEU A 306 -9.68 12.20 -1.71
C LEU A 306 -8.92 11.14 -2.50
N VAL A 307 -9.61 10.07 -2.86
CA VAL A 307 -9.13 9.10 -3.86
C VAL A 307 -10.22 8.85 -4.88
N TYR A 308 -9.82 8.55 -6.11
CA TYR A 308 -10.70 8.12 -7.18
C TYR A 308 -10.52 6.63 -7.45
N PHE A 309 -11.53 6.01 -8.02
CA PHE A 309 -11.45 4.63 -8.45
C PHE A 309 -12.45 4.33 -9.56
N ARG A 310 -12.21 3.21 -10.25
CA ARG A 310 -13.17 2.60 -11.18
C ARG A 310 -13.32 1.12 -10.87
N ILE A 311 -14.55 0.62 -10.91
CA ILE A 311 -14.83 -0.82 -10.81
C ILE A 311 -14.62 -1.45 -12.19
N SER A 312 -13.66 -2.37 -12.30
CA SER A 312 -13.16 -2.86 -13.59
C SER A 312 -13.98 -4.00 -14.20
N LYS A 313 -14.60 -4.89 -13.41
CA LYS A 313 -15.38 -6.06 -13.92
C LYS A 313 -16.58 -6.42 -13.05
N ILE A 314 -17.57 -7.08 -13.67
CA ILE A 314 -18.87 -7.47 -13.11
C ILE A 314 -18.79 -8.39 -11.89
N ASN A 315 -17.75 -9.22 -11.79
CA ASN A 315 -17.64 -10.28 -10.77
C ASN A 315 -16.39 -10.17 -9.88
N SER A 316 -15.70 -9.02 -9.87
CA SER A 316 -14.51 -8.81 -9.03
C SER A 316 -14.64 -7.52 -8.24
N SER A 317 -14.43 -7.58 -6.93
CA SER A 317 -14.32 -6.40 -6.06
C SER A 317 -13.09 -5.53 -6.35
N SER A 318 -12.22 -5.95 -7.28
CA SER A 318 -11.02 -5.23 -7.69
C SER A 318 -11.37 -3.91 -8.39
N ILE A 319 -10.65 -2.87 -8.00
CA ILE A 319 -10.78 -1.53 -8.56
C ILE A 319 -9.48 -1.11 -9.25
N ASP A 320 -9.60 -0.23 -10.23
CA ASP A 320 -8.49 0.59 -10.70
C ASP A 320 -8.41 1.82 -9.78
N LEU A 321 -7.42 1.84 -8.90
CA LEU A 321 -7.20 2.93 -7.95
C LEU A 321 -6.55 4.14 -8.66
N VAL A 322 -7.05 5.33 -8.35
CA VAL A 322 -6.48 6.61 -8.75
C VAL A 322 -6.24 7.40 -7.46
N ASP A 323 -5.01 7.30 -6.97
CA ASP A 323 -4.63 7.79 -5.65
C ASP A 323 -4.16 9.26 -5.67
N GLY A 324 -3.63 9.74 -4.55
CA GLY A 324 -3.20 11.15 -4.43
C GLY A 324 -2.10 11.56 -5.42
N ASP A 325 -1.22 10.64 -5.83
CA ASP A 325 -0.17 10.94 -6.81
C ASP A 325 -0.75 11.20 -8.21
N LYS A 326 -1.81 10.47 -8.56
CA LYS A 326 -2.55 10.69 -9.82
C LYS A 326 -3.30 12.01 -9.83
N ILE A 327 -3.88 12.42 -8.70
CA ILE A 327 -4.54 13.72 -8.53
C ILE A 327 -3.50 14.85 -8.69
N LEU A 328 -2.38 14.74 -7.99
CA LEU A 328 -1.26 15.67 -8.11
C LEU A 328 -0.75 15.78 -9.55
N SER A 329 -0.60 14.65 -10.24
CA SER A 329 -0.12 14.62 -11.63
C SER A 329 -1.10 15.30 -12.59
N LEU A 330 -2.40 15.13 -12.38
CA LEU A 330 -3.45 15.79 -13.15
C LEU A 330 -3.41 17.31 -12.96
N PHE A 331 -3.30 17.78 -11.72
CA PHE A 331 -3.23 19.21 -11.40
C PHE A 331 -1.95 19.85 -11.93
N ALA A 332 -0.82 19.16 -11.79
CA ALA A 332 0.46 19.62 -12.31
C ALA A 332 0.44 19.77 -13.84
N LEU A 333 -0.16 18.81 -14.55
CA LEU A 333 -0.33 18.87 -15.99
C LEU A 333 -1.21 20.06 -16.40
N PHE A 334 -2.35 20.27 -15.72
CA PHE A 334 -3.25 21.38 -16.00
C PHE A 334 -2.58 22.73 -15.76
N ILE A 335 -1.96 22.94 -14.59
CA ILE A 335 -1.30 24.20 -14.23
C ILE A 335 -0.17 24.51 -15.21
N LYS A 336 0.65 23.52 -15.56
CA LYS A 336 1.71 23.70 -16.55
C LYS A 336 1.16 24.15 -17.90
N ALA A 337 0.05 23.56 -18.36
CA ALA A 337 -0.61 23.97 -19.59
C ALA A 337 -1.14 25.41 -19.51
N GLN A 338 -1.77 25.80 -18.40
CA GLN A 338 -2.27 27.17 -18.22
C GLN A 338 -1.14 28.21 -18.19
N LEU A 339 -0.02 27.92 -17.52
CA LEU A 339 1.16 28.79 -17.54
C LEU A 339 1.76 28.93 -18.94
N HIS A 340 1.76 27.86 -19.73
CA HIS A 340 2.19 27.92 -21.12
C HIS A 340 1.27 28.82 -21.95
N PHE A 341 -0.06 28.69 -21.81
CA PHE A 341 -1.02 29.56 -22.50
C PHE A 341 -0.90 31.02 -22.07
N LEU A 342 -0.71 31.28 -20.77
CA LEU A 342 -0.53 32.62 -20.22
C LEU A 342 0.71 33.35 -20.79
N ASN A 343 1.74 32.59 -21.15
CA ASN A 343 3.02 33.10 -21.64
C ASN A 343 3.17 33.03 -23.17
N LYS A 344 2.14 32.57 -23.88
CA LYS A 344 2.12 32.56 -25.34
C LYS A 344 1.80 33.96 -25.86
N SER A 345 2.82 34.71 -26.30
CA SER A 345 2.65 35.99 -27.02
C SER A 345 2.88 35.79 -28.52
N GLU A 346 1.98 36.34 -29.34
CA GLU A 346 2.11 36.44 -30.81
C GLU A 346 3.07 37.57 -31.26
N SER A 347 3.68 38.32 -30.32
CA SER A 347 4.64 39.38 -30.62
C SER A 347 5.90 39.28 -29.77
N VAL A 348 7.05 39.32 -30.46
CA VAL A 348 8.43 39.13 -29.99
C VAL A 348 8.89 40.34 -29.17
N GLY A 349 8.35 40.49 -27.95
CA GLY A 349 8.85 41.43 -26.95
C GLY A 349 9.26 40.68 -25.68
N LEU A 350 10.55 40.73 -25.32
CA LEU A 350 11.16 39.99 -24.20
C LEU A 350 10.59 40.31 -22.79
N ASN A 351 9.63 41.24 -22.66
CA ASN A 351 9.19 41.80 -21.37
C ASN A 351 7.84 41.30 -20.84
N ASN A 352 7.15 40.35 -21.49
CA ASN A 352 5.77 39.95 -21.15
C ASN A 352 5.59 38.54 -20.55
N VAL A 353 6.68 37.84 -20.23
CA VAL A 353 6.62 36.50 -19.60
C VAL A 353 6.37 36.67 -18.10
N LEU A 354 5.39 35.95 -17.55
CA LEU A 354 5.23 35.81 -16.11
C LEU A 354 5.95 34.52 -15.69
N PRO A 355 7.22 34.60 -15.24
CA PRO A 355 7.92 33.42 -14.74
C PRO A 355 7.24 32.95 -13.45
N ALA A 356 7.01 31.65 -13.35
CA ALA A 356 6.46 31.01 -12.16
C ALA A 356 7.29 29.78 -11.84
N ARG A 357 7.84 29.71 -10.63
CA ARG A 357 8.50 28.49 -10.15
C ARG A 357 7.44 27.52 -9.64
N VAL A 358 7.21 26.45 -10.40
CA VAL A 358 6.26 25.38 -10.04
C VAL A 358 7.02 24.24 -9.38
N GLY A 359 6.70 23.96 -8.13
CA GLY A 359 7.26 22.83 -7.37
C GLY A 359 6.21 21.77 -7.11
N VAL A 360 6.60 20.51 -7.27
CA VAL A 360 5.78 19.34 -6.94
C VAL A 360 6.41 18.63 -5.74
N VAL A 361 5.65 18.48 -4.66
CA VAL A 361 6.15 17.92 -3.40
C VAL A 361 5.45 16.59 -3.11
N GLN A 362 6.24 15.52 -3.02
CA GLN A 362 5.79 14.16 -2.75
C GLN A 362 6.47 13.61 -1.48
N THR A 363 6.01 12.45 -1.02
CA THR A 363 6.72 11.68 0.03
C THR A 363 7.39 10.45 -0.58
N ALA A 364 8.21 9.75 0.21
CA ALA A 364 8.79 8.48 -0.21
C ALA A 364 7.76 7.37 -0.51
N TYR A 365 6.49 7.54 -0.12
CA TYR A 365 5.41 6.61 -0.45
C TYR A 365 4.86 6.80 -1.87
N ALA A 366 5.26 7.87 -2.56
CA ALA A 366 4.83 8.10 -3.92
C ALA A 366 5.34 7.00 -4.86
N ASN A 367 4.52 6.60 -5.83
CA ASN A 367 4.97 5.61 -6.81
C ASN A 367 6.11 6.20 -7.65
N GLY A 368 7.20 5.45 -7.83
CA GLY A 368 8.33 5.90 -8.66
C GLY A 368 7.92 6.30 -10.08
N ALA A 369 6.91 5.64 -10.66
CA ALA A 369 6.36 6.00 -11.96
C ALA A 369 5.76 7.41 -11.99
N SER A 370 5.11 7.85 -10.91
CA SER A 370 4.58 9.21 -10.78
C SER A 370 5.71 10.24 -10.78
N THR A 371 6.73 10.03 -9.94
CA THR A 371 7.88 10.93 -9.86
C THR A 371 8.62 11.03 -11.19
N ASP A 372 8.81 9.91 -11.89
CA ASP A 372 9.47 9.89 -13.20
C ASP A 372 8.62 10.63 -14.26
N TYR A 373 7.30 10.41 -14.27
CA TYR A 373 6.38 11.12 -15.17
C TYR A 373 6.45 12.64 -14.97
N LEU A 374 6.39 13.12 -13.74
CA LEU A 374 6.44 14.55 -13.40
C LEU A 374 7.78 15.19 -13.80
N LYS A 375 8.90 14.47 -13.60
CA LYS A 375 10.22 14.92 -14.04
C LYS A 375 10.34 14.96 -15.57
N GLN A 376 9.73 14.01 -16.28
CA GLN A 376 9.67 14.02 -17.75
C GLN A 376 8.83 15.20 -18.26
N LEU A 377 7.86 15.67 -17.50
CA LEU A 377 7.18 16.94 -17.75
C LEU A 377 8.05 18.18 -17.45
N GLY A 378 9.31 18.02 -17.02
CA GLY A 378 10.21 19.14 -16.72
C GLY A 378 9.79 19.93 -15.48
N LEU A 379 9.00 19.34 -14.58
CA LEU A 379 8.65 19.93 -13.30
C LEU A 379 9.69 19.58 -12.24
N GLU A 380 9.92 20.51 -11.31
CA GLU A 380 10.77 20.28 -10.15
C GLU A 380 10.03 19.41 -9.13
N VAL A 381 10.51 18.19 -8.88
CA VAL A 381 9.90 17.26 -7.93
C VAL A 381 10.80 17.10 -6.69
N VAL A 382 10.26 17.42 -5.52
CA VAL A 382 10.95 17.31 -4.23
C VAL A 382 10.26 16.29 -3.32
N LEU A 383 11.07 15.50 -2.61
CA LEU A 383 10.58 14.57 -1.60
C LEU A 383 10.75 15.14 -0.18
N THR A 384 9.71 15.03 0.65
CA THR A 384 9.74 15.40 2.07
C THR A 384 9.42 14.20 2.97
N PRO A 385 9.69 14.28 4.29
CA PRO A 385 9.11 13.35 5.25
C PRO A 385 7.58 13.30 5.15
N THR A 386 7.00 12.18 5.57
CA THR A 386 5.55 11.97 5.61
C THR A 386 4.89 12.90 6.62
N GLY A 387 3.71 13.41 6.26
CA GLY A 387 2.93 14.33 7.07
C GLY A 387 2.87 15.71 6.44
N VAL A 388 1.64 16.20 6.31
CA VAL A 388 1.26 17.46 5.65
C VAL A 388 2.08 18.66 6.12
N LYS A 389 2.49 18.69 7.39
CA LYS A 389 3.35 19.75 7.96
C LYS A 389 4.65 19.95 7.16
N TYR A 390 5.26 18.86 6.68
CA TYR A 390 6.49 18.92 5.90
C TYR A 390 6.22 19.26 4.43
N LEU A 391 5.19 18.64 3.84
CA LEU A 391 4.81 18.87 2.45
C LEU A 391 4.39 20.33 2.24
N HIS A 392 3.51 20.83 3.09
CA HIS A 392 2.96 22.18 3.02
C HIS A 392 4.06 23.24 3.15
N LYS A 393 4.95 23.10 4.16
CA LYS A 393 6.08 24.01 4.35
C LYS A 393 6.99 24.06 3.12
N LYS A 394 7.27 22.91 2.50
CA LYS A 394 8.12 22.86 1.30
C LYS A 394 7.40 23.41 0.07
N ALA A 395 6.11 23.13 -0.09
CA ALA A 395 5.30 23.65 -1.19
C ALA A 395 5.19 25.18 -1.15
N ALA A 396 5.13 25.77 0.05
CA ALA A 396 5.07 27.22 0.24
C ALA A 396 6.34 27.98 -0.22
N GLU A 397 7.45 27.28 -0.46
CA GLU A 397 8.67 27.89 -1.02
C GLU A 397 8.54 28.22 -2.51
N TYR A 398 7.51 27.72 -3.21
CA TYR A 398 7.31 27.91 -4.64
C TYR A 398 6.26 28.99 -4.95
N ASP A 399 6.28 29.54 -6.17
CA ASP A 399 5.20 30.42 -6.63
C ASP A 399 3.89 29.64 -6.77
N ILE A 400 4.01 28.40 -7.23
CA ILE A 400 2.93 27.41 -7.23
C ILE A 400 3.49 26.10 -6.68
N GLY A 401 3.07 25.72 -5.49
CA GLY A 401 3.46 24.48 -4.82
C GLY A 401 2.32 23.47 -4.84
N ILE A 402 2.51 22.33 -5.50
CA ILE A 402 1.51 21.25 -5.56
C ILE A 402 1.99 20.09 -4.70
N TYR A 403 1.21 19.67 -3.70
CA TYR A 403 1.61 18.56 -2.86
C TYR A 403 0.46 17.61 -2.56
N PHE A 404 0.74 16.31 -2.63
CA PHE A 404 -0.17 15.23 -2.24
C PHE A 404 0.63 14.07 -1.65
N GLU A 405 0.03 13.40 -0.68
CA GLU A 405 0.41 12.05 -0.28
C GLU A 405 -0.42 11.03 -1.07
N ALA A 406 0.13 9.83 -1.30
CA ALA A 406 -0.60 8.75 -1.98
C ALA A 406 -1.95 8.41 -1.31
N ASN A 407 -2.12 8.71 -0.02
CA ASN A 407 -3.38 8.53 0.71
C ASN A 407 -4.51 9.49 0.32
N GLY A 408 -4.26 10.42 -0.59
CA GLY A 408 -5.24 11.38 -1.09
C GLY A 408 -5.27 12.72 -0.34
N HIS A 409 -4.43 12.92 0.68
CA HIS A 409 -4.31 14.21 1.35
C HIS A 409 -3.38 15.13 0.56
N GLY A 410 -3.86 16.28 0.12
CA GLY A 410 -3.03 17.26 -0.58
C GLY A 410 -3.79 18.49 -1.06
N THR A 411 -3.06 19.51 -1.48
CA THR A 411 -3.61 20.75 -2.05
C THR A 411 -2.58 21.47 -2.93
N ILE A 412 -2.95 22.66 -3.41
CA ILE A 412 -2.10 23.56 -4.21
C ILE A 412 -1.99 24.89 -3.47
N LEU A 413 -0.77 25.39 -3.34
CA LEU A 413 -0.44 26.69 -2.75
C LEU A 413 -0.03 27.66 -3.86
N PHE A 414 -0.49 28.90 -3.75
CA PHE A 414 -0.05 29.99 -4.62
C PHE A 414 0.59 31.08 -3.76
N SER A 415 1.76 31.57 -4.16
CA SER A 415 2.38 32.70 -3.46
C SER A 415 1.58 33.99 -3.70
N GLU A 416 1.44 34.82 -2.67
CA GLU A 416 0.75 36.12 -2.79
C GLU A 416 1.40 37.01 -3.85
N TYR A 417 2.73 36.91 -3.99
CA TYR A 417 3.49 37.58 -5.03
C TYR A 417 3.04 37.15 -6.44
N PHE A 418 2.93 35.84 -6.67
CA PHE A 418 2.46 35.30 -7.94
C PHE A 418 1.01 35.71 -8.22
N LEU A 419 0.11 35.60 -7.23
CA LEU A 419 -1.30 35.98 -7.38
C LEU A 419 -1.47 37.47 -7.72
N SER A 420 -0.72 38.36 -7.06
CA SER A 420 -0.77 39.80 -7.33
C SER A 420 -0.35 40.10 -8.78
N ASN A 421 0.72 39.47 -9.25
CA ASN A 421 1.20 39.65 -10.63
C ASN A 421 0.27 39.00 -11.66
N LEU A 422 -0.33 37.86 -11.34
CA LEU A 422 -1.32 37.20 -12.17
C LEU A 422 -2.58 38.06 -12.33
N GLN A 423 -3.05 38.71 -11.26
CA GLN A 423 -4.18 39.65 -11.32
C GLN A 423 -3.86 40.87 -12.18
N LYS A 424 -2.68 41.48 -12.01
CA LYS A 424 -2.24 42.62 -12.85
C LYS A 424 -2.23 42.23 -14.33
N LYS A 425 -1.54 41.13 -14.67
CA LYS A 425 -1.47 40.62 -16.04
C LYS A 425 -2.86 40.26 -16.59
N GLY A 426 -3.74 39.71 -15.76
CA GLY A 426 -5.14 39.45 -16.12
C GLY A 426 -5.89 40.73 -16.50
N ASN A 427 -5.76 41.80 -15.70
CA ASN A 427 -6.39 43.10 -15.96
C ASN A 427 -5.83 43.80 -17.21
N ASP A 428 -4.52 43.71 -17.42
CA ASP A 428 -3.86 44.24 -18.62
C ASP A 428 -4.39 43.52 -19.87
N LEU A 429 -4.46 42.19 -19.84
CA LEU A 429 -5.00 41.37 -20.91
C LEU A 429 -6.50 41.59 -21.12
N ALA A 430 -7.27 41.88 -20.07
CA ALA A 430 -8.68 42.24 -20.19
C ALA A 430 -8.85 43.57 -20.95
N SER A 431 -7.93 44.51 -20.76
CA SER A 431 -7.95 45.83 -21.41
C SER A 431 -7.42 45.77 -22.85
N SER A 432 -6.39 44.96 -23.11
CA SER A 432 -5.73 44.89 -24.43
C SER A 432 -6.33 43.84 -25.37
N ASN A 433 -6.70 42.65 -24.86
CA ASN A 433 -7.09 41.47 -25.64
C ASN A 433 -8.13 40.60 -24.87
N ALA A 434 -9.26 41.20 -24.51
CA ALA A 434 -10.34 40.52 -23.79
C ALA A 434 -10.77 39.22 -24.49
N GLY A 435 -10.84 38.13 -23.73
CA GLY A 435 -11.28 36.82 -24.22
C GLY A 435 -10.24 36.00 -25.00
N SER A 436 -9.02 36.52 -25.16
CA SER A 436 -7.87 35.77 -25.69
C SER A 436 -7.52 34.56 -24.82
N GLU A 437 -6.80 33.58 -25.38
CA GLU A 437 -6.39 32.39 -24.62
C GLU A 437 -5.47 32.71 -23.42
N PRO A 438 -4.50 33.63 -23.51
CA PRO A 438 -3.74 34.08 -22.34
C PRO A 438 -4.61 34.73 -21.26
N HIS A 439 -5.61 35.53 -21.65
CA HIS A 439 -6.56 36.13 -20.70
C HIS A 439 -7.38 35.04 -19.98
N LYS A 440 -7.91 34.08 -20.74
CA LYS A 440 -8.64 32.93 -20.18
C LYS A 440 -7.77 32.09 -19.26
N ALA A 441 -6.50 31.85 -19.62
CA ALA A 441 -5.56 31.11 -18.78
C ALA A 441 -5.29 31.83 -17.45
N ALA A 442 -5.18 33.17 -17.46
CA ALA A 442 -5.07 33.97 -16.23
C ALA A 442 -6.31 33.81 -15.34
N LEU A 443 -7.51 33.92 -15.92
CA LEU A 443 -8.77 33.75 -15.20
C LEU A 443 -8.91 32.32 -14.64
N ARG A 444 -8.53 31.29 -15.40
CA ARG A 444 -8.54 29.90 -14.93
C ARG A 444 -7.61 29.71 -13.73
N LEU A 445 -6.38 30.22 -13.78
CA LEU A 445 -5.45 30.12 -12.65
C LEU A 445 -5.95 30.87 -11.40
N LEU A 446 -6.54 32.05 -11.57
CA LEU A 446 -7.16 32.80 -10.47
C LEU A 446 -8.36 32.04 -9.88
N ALA A 447 -9.20 31.43 -10.72
CA ALA A 447 -10.31 30.62 -10.26
C ALA A 447 -9.84 29.34 -9.56
N VAL A 448 -8.76 28.69 -10.04
CA VAL A 448 -8.12 27.57 -9.33
C VAL A 448 -7.63 28.00 -7.95
N SER A 449 -6.97 29.15 -7.82
CA SER A 449 -6.47 29.62 -6.51
C SER A 449 -7.57 29.91 -5.48
N LYS A 450 -8.80 30.15 -5.94
CA LYS A 450 -10.00 30.35 -5.10
C LYS A 450 -10.76 29.05 -4.86
N LEU A 451 -10.80 28.15 -5.84
CA LEU A 451 -11.43 26.85 -5.71
C LEU A 451 -10.64 25.94 -4.78
N ILE A 452 -9.32 25.89 -4.94
CA ILE A 452 -8.44 25.04 -4.16
C ILE A 452 -8.24 25.61 -2.76
N ASN A 453 -8.49 24.79 -1.73
CA ASN A 453 -8.28 25.22 -0.35
C ASN A 453 -6.78 25.24 -0.03
N GLN A 454 -6.17 26.43 -0.04
CA GLN A 454 -4.73 26.53 0.23
C GLN A 454 -4.37 26.50 1.73
N ALA A 455 -5.34 26.32 2.65
CA ALA A 455 -5.07 26.18 4.09
C ALA A 455 -4.62 24.75 4.44
N VAL A 456 -5.35 23.74 3.95
CA VAL A 456 -5.11 22.32 4.21
C VAL A 456 -5.69 21.48 3.05
N GLY A 457 -5.31 20.21 2.94
CA GLY A 457 -5.90 19.30 1.97
C GLY A 457 -7.41 19.20 2.15
N ASP A 458 -8.14 19.40 1.06
CA ASP A 458 -9.60 19.51 1.07
C ASP A 458 -10.21 18.62 0.00
N ALA A 459 -10.89 17.57 0.44
CA ALA A 459 -11.42 16.57 -0.47
C ALA A 459 -12.59 17.10 -1.32
N LEU A 460 -13.40 18.04 -0.81
CA LEU A 460 -14.51 18.62 -1.57
C LEU A 460 -13.99 19.56 -2.66
N SER A 461 -13.07 20.43 -2.27
CA SER A 461 -12.37 21.34 -3.17
C SER A 461 -11.57 20.60 -4.25
N GLY A 462 -10.80 19.57 -3.84
CA GLY A 462 -10.03 18.72 -4.74
C GLY A 462 -10.92 17.97 -5.73
N LEU A 463 -12.07 17.44 -5.27
CA LEU A 463 -13.05 16.76 -6.13
C LEU A 463 -13.56 17.71 -7.22
N LEU A 464 -13.98 18.92 -6.85
CA LEU A 464 -14.44 19.91 -7.82
C LEU A 464 -13.36 20.26 -8.85
N LEU A 465 -12.10 20.43 -8.42
CA LEU A 465 -11.00 20.74 -9.34
C LEU A 465 -10.70 19.56 -10.28
N VAL A 466 -10.70 18.31 -9.78
CA VAL A 466 -10.54 17.13 -10.64
C VAL A 466 -11.62 17.09 -11.72
N GLU A 467 -12.89 17.29 -11.34
CA GLU A 467 -14.01 17.21 -12.26
C GLU A 467 -13.93 18.31 -13.35
N VAL A 468 -13.58 19.54 -12.97
CA VAL A 468 -13.32 20.62 -13.95
C VAL A 468 -12.20 20.24 -14.90
N VAL A 469 -11.06 19.77 -14.37
CA VAL A 469 -9.86 19.50 -15.17
C VAL A 469 -10.12 18.36 -16.16
N LEU A 470 -10.79 17.30 -15.73
CA LEU A 470 -11.17 16.19 -16.62
C LEU A 470 -12.11 16.67 -17.73
N GLN A 471 -13.10 17.51 -17.42
CA GLN A 471 -13.98 18.08 -18.44
C GLN A 471 -13.24 19.03 -19.39
N TYR A 472 -12.35 19.89 -18.88
CA TYR A 472 -11.51 20.77 -19.69
C TYR A 472 -10.61 19.99 -20.64
N MET A 473 -10.04 18.87 -20.20
CA MET A 473 -9.21 18.01 -21.05
C MET A 473 -10.02 17.08 -21.96
N GLY A 474 -11.33 16.96 -21.76
CA GLY A 474 -12.18 15.98 -22.44
C GLY A 474 -11.80 14.53 -22.09
N TRP A 475 -11.28 14.30 -20.88
CA TRP A 475 -10.72 13.01 -20.45
C TRP A 475 -11.75 12.16 -19.72
N SER A 476 -11.76 10.87 -20.04
CA SER A 476 -12.39 9.85 -19.21
C SER A 476 -11.49 9.45 -18.04
N ILE A 477 -12.04 8.75 -17.04
CA ILE A 477 -11.23 8.16 -15.97
C ILE A 477 -10.18 7.18 -16.51
N GLN A 478 -10.45 6.52 -17.65
CA GLN A 478 -9.46 5.64 -18.28
C GLN A 478 -8.25 6.43 -18.80
N ASN A 479 -8.48 7.56 -19.47
CA ASN A 479 -7.38 8.42 -19.93
C ASN A 479 -6.53 8.92 -18.76
N TRP A 480 -7.18 9.20 -17.63
CA TRP A 480 -6.49 9.61 -16.41
C TRP A 480 -5.66 8.47 -15.78
N ILE A 481 -6.21 7.26 -15.69
CA ILE A 481 -5.46 6.06 -15.24
C ILE A 481 -4.22 5.86 -16.12
N GLU A 482 -4.38 5.96 -17.44
CA GLU A 482 -3.32 5.77 -18.45
C GLU A 482 -2.25 6.87 -18.50
N LEU A 483 -2.31 7.91 -17.64
CA LEU A 483 -1.24 8.92 -17.52
C LEU A 483 0.16 8.29 -17.38
N TYR A 484 0.25 7.21 -16.61
CA TYR A 484 1.45 6.40 -16.39
C TYR A 484 1.06 5.07 -15.71
N ASP A 485 1.85 4.02 -15.92
CA ASP A 485 1.63 2.73 -15.24
C ASP A 485 2.40 2.70 -13.92
N ASP A 486 1.70 2.47 -12.81
CA ASP A 486 2.33 2.32 -11.50
C ASP A 486 3.28 1.12 -11.46
N LEU A 487 4.45 1.33 -10.84
CA LEU A 487 5.35 0.23 -10.51
C LEU A 487 4.69 -0.67 -9.44
N PRO A 488 4.82 -2.00 -9.53
CA PRO A 488 4.34 -2.89 -8.48
C PRO A 488 4.96 -2.54 -7.11
N SER A 489 4.12 -2.25 -6.12
CA SER A 489 4.54 -1.83 -4.78
C SER A 489 3.81 -2.61 -3.66
N ARG A 490 4.45 -2.76 -2.49
CA ARG A 490 3.89 -3.41 -1.29
C ARG A 490 4.44 -2.73 -0.03
N GLN A 491 3.57 -2.44 0.94
CA GLN A 491 3.93 -1.89 2.25
C GLN A 491 3.62 -2.93 3.34
N LEU A 492 4.58 -3.20 4.23
CA LEU A 492 4.43 -4.13 5.38
C LEU A 492 4.98 -3.47 6.66
N LYS A 493 4.39 -3.79 7.83
CA LYS A 493 4.79 -3.24 9.14
C LYS A 493 5.34 -4.37 10.03
N VAL A 494 6.58 -4.22 10.55
CA VAL A 494 7.18 -5.18 11.51
C VAL A 494 7.52 -4.47 12.84
N PRO A 495 6.93 -4.86 13.98
CA PRO A 495 7.24 -4.25 15.28
C PRO A 495 8.63 -4.66 15.83
N ARG A 496 9.50 -3.70 16.19
CA ARG A 496 10.85 -3.96 16.72
C ARG A 496 10.87 -4.76 18.02
N LYS A 497 9.86 -4.58 18.89
CA LYS A 497 9.73 -5.35 20.14
C LYS A 497 9.59 -6.86 19.89
N VAL A 498 8.96 -7.25 18.78
CA VAL A 498 8.81 -8.66 18.39
C VAL A 498 10.14 -9.22 17.91
N LEU A 499 10.92 -8.43 17.15
CA LEU A 499 12.24 -8.81 16.67
C LEU A 499 13.20 -9.18 17.80
N TRP A 500 13.26 -8.38 18.87
CA TRP A 500 14.16 -8.64 20.00
C TRP A 500 13.83 -9.95 20.71
N ARG A 501 12.55 -10.17 21.02
CA ARG A 501 12.07 -11.42 21.65
C ARG A 501 12.34 -12.65 20.79
N VAL A 502 12.25 -12.51 19.47
CA VAL A 502 12.54 -13.60 18.52
C VAL A 502 14.02 -13.99 18.57
N LEU A 503 14.93 -13.01 18.58
CA LEU A 503 16.37 -13.26 18.67
C LEU A 503 16.74 -13.93 20.00
N GLU A 504 16.15 -13.46 21.11
CA GLU A 504 16.31 -14.07 22.44
C GLU A 504 15.83 -15.52 22.43
N LYS A 505 14.63 -15.78 21.88
CA LYS A 505 14.04 -17.14 21.79
C LYS A 505 14.84 -18.09 20.88
N LYS A 506 15.59 -17.56 19.92
CA LYS A 506 16.48 -18.33 19.04
C LYS A 506 17.83 -18.64 19.67
N GLY A 507 18.09 -18.18 20.89
CA GLY A 507 19.35 -18.39 21.58
C GLY A 507 20.50 -17.57 20.98
N VAL A 508 20.19 -16.48 20.26
CA VAL A 508 21.22 -15.55 19.80
C VAL A 508 21.87 -14.93 21.04
N ASN A 509 23.20 -14.95 21.12
CA ASN A 509 23.91 -14.41 22.27
C ASN A 509 23.51 -12.94 22.51
N ASN A 510 23.23 -12.58 23.76
CA ASN A 510 22.84 -11.23 24.15
C ASN A 510 23.79 -10.14 23.65
N ALA A 511 25.10 -10.42 23.51
CA ALA A 511 26.05 -9.50 22.91
C ALA A 511 25.70 -9.16 21.45
N TYR A 512 25.34 -10.16 20.63
CA TYR A 512 24.88 -9.92 19.26
C TYR A 512 23.51 -9.24 19.22
N ILE A 513 22.61 -9.59 20.13
CA ILE A 513 21.30 -8.93 20.23
C ILE A 513 21.49 -7.46 20.56
N GLN A 514 22.41 -7.12 21.47
CA GLN A 514 22.72 -5.75 21.83
C GLN A 514 23.34 -5.00 20.65
N ILE A 515 24.31 -5.59 19.94
CA ILE A 515 24.87 -4.99 18.72
C ILE A 515 23.78 -4.72 17.68
N ILE A 516 22.85 -5.65 17.48
CA ILE A 516 21.73 -5.45 16.54
C ILE A 516 20.78 -4.38 17.06
N LYS A 517 20.50 -4.31 18.38
CA LYS A 517 19.70 -3.23 18.97
C LYS A 517 20.38 -1.88 18.76
N ASP A 518 21.68 -1.79 19.01
CA ASP A 518 22.49 -0.59 18.82
C ASP A 518 22.48 -0.13 17.36
N MET A 519 22.54 -1.07 16.40
CA MET A 519 22.40 -0.76 14.98
C MET A 519 21.05 -0.11 14.65
N TYR A 520 19.98 -0.45 15.37
CA TYR A 520 18.62 0.04 15.13
C TYR A 520 18.23 1.22 16.03
N GLU A 521 18.98 1.46 17.10
CA GLU A 521 18.78 2.56 18.04
C GLU A 521 19.24 3.88 17.42
N GLY A 522 18.42 4.93 17.57
CA GLY A 522 18.68 6.21 16.90
C GLY A 522 18.73 6.14 15.38
N ALA A 523 18.31 5.03 14.76
CA ALA A 523 18.41 4.84 13.32
C ALA A 523 17.67 5.96 12.57
N THR A 524 18.43 6.72 11.79
CA THR A 524 17.91 7.76 10.91
C THR A 524 18.16 7.41 9.47
N THR A 525 17.26 7.80 8.56
CA THR A 525 17.48 7.68 7.13
C THR A 525 17.43 9.04 6.46
N CYS A 526 18.05 9.14 5.29
CA CYS A 526 17.96 10.29 4.40
C CYS A 526 17.76 9.76 2.98
N VAL A 527 17.14 10.58 2.13
CA VAL A 527 16.80 10.19 0.76
C VAL A 527 17.79 10.86 -0.19
N GLN A 528 18.43 10.10 -1.07
CA GLN A 528 19.27 10.66 -2.13
C GLN A 528 18.37 11.20 -3.24
N THR A 529 18.39 12.52 -3.42
CA THR A 529 17.66 13.23 -4.49
C THR A 529 18.64 13.79 -5.52
N GLN A 530 18.13 14.33 -6.63
CA GLN A 530 18.97 15.05 -7.60
C GLN A 530 19.60 16.33 -7.04
N GLY A 531 19.05 16.90 -5.95
CA GLY A 531 19.61 18.04 -5.22
C GLY A 531 20.55 17.67 -4.07
N GLY A 532 20.94 16.39 -3.95
CA GLY A 532 21.74 15.86 -2.84
C GLY A 532 20.92 15.06 -1.83
N LEU A 533 21.52 14.75 -0.67
CA LEU A 533 20.89 14.00 0.40
C LEU A 533 19.91 14.91 1.19
N THR A 534 18.70 14.42 1.48
CA THR A 534 17.78 15.11 2.39
C THR A 534 18.33 15.17 3.83
N LYS A 535 17.68 15.94 4.70
CA LYS A 535 17.91 15.84 6.15
C LYS A 535 17.55 14.45 6.65
N TYR A 536 18.29 14.00 7.66
CA TYR A 536 18.07 12.73 8.33
C TYR A 536 16.79 12.76 9.17
N PHE A 537 15.98 11.69 9.12
CA PHE A 537 14.78 11.52 9.94
C PHE A 537 14.76 10.14 10.63
N PRO A 538 14.20 10.03 11.86
CA PRO A 538 14.26 8.81 12.64
C PRO A 538 13.30 7.73 12.12
N ILE A 539 13.74 6.47 12.17
CA ILE A 539 12.95 5.28 11.91
C ILE A 539 12.78 4.56 13.25
N SER A 540 11.54 4.31 13.67
CA SER A 540 11.20 3.65 14.94
C SER A 540 10.57 2.26 14.78
N VAL A 541 10.19 1.87 13.55
CA VAL A 541 9.50 0.59 13.26
C VAL A 541 10.06 0.01 11.95
N GLY A 542 9.97 -1.32 11.79
CA GLY A 542 10.42 -2.00 10.58
C GLY A 542 11.90 -2.41 10.61
N LEU A 543 12.34 -3.00 9.51
CA LEU A 543 13.70 -3.48 9.29
C LEU A 543 14.48 -2.47 8.43
N HIS A 544 15.80 -2.41 8.57
CA HIS A 544 16.63 -1.50 7.77
C HIS A 544 16.56 -1.85 6.29
N GLN A 545 16.07 -0.92 5.48
CA GLN A 545 16.01 -1.11 4.03
C GLN A 545 17.44 -1.14 3.45
N GLY A 546 17.72 -2.07 2.54
CA GLY A 546 19.05 -2.23 1.94
C GLY A 546 20.10 -2.92 2.83
N SER A 547 19.78 -3.22 4.09
CA SER A 547 20.66 -4.02 4.96
C SER A 547 20.66 -5.49 4.56
N ALA A 548 21.84 -6.09 4.43
CA ALA A 548 22.00 -7.52 4.18
C ALA A 548 21.47 -8.38 5.34
N LEU A 549 21.41 -7.82 6.55
CA LEU A 549 20.92 -8.52 7.74
C LEU A 549 19.39 -8.55 7.82
N SER A 550 18.71 -7.53 7.27
CA SER A 550 17.25 -7.39 7.37
C SER A 550 16.45 -8.57 6.80
N PRO A 551 16.76 -9.12 5.61
CA PRO A 551 16.07 -10.30 5.10
C PRO A 551 16.19 -11.51 6.05
N TYR A 552 17.37 -11.69 6.65
CA TYR A 552 17.61 -12.78 7.60
C TYR A 552 16.81 -12.57 8.90
N LEU A 553 16.78 -11.35 9.43
CA LEU A 553 15.98 -11.00 10.60
C LEU A 553 14.48 -11.19 10.34
N PHE A 554 13.99 -10.83 9.15
CA PHE A 554 12.62 -11.07 8.74
C PHE A 554 12.30 -12.56 8.71
N ALA A 555 13.14 -13.35 8.03
CA ALA A 555 12.97 -14.81 7.96
C ALA A 555 12.99 -15.46 9.35
N LEU A 556 13.88 -15.02 10.24
CA LEU A 556 13.91 -15.47 11.64
C LEU A 556 12.62 -15.16 12.39
N VAL A 557 12.09 -13.93 12.23
CA VAL A 557 10.82 -13.54 12.85
C VAL A 557 9.69 -14.42 12.32
N MET A 558 9.56 -14.56 11.00
CA MET A 558 8.54 -15.43 10.41
C MET A 558 8.68 -16.87 10.88
N ASP A 559 9.89 -17.43 10.92
CA ASP A 559 10.13 -18.78 11.40
C ASP A 559 9.69 -18.96 12.86
N VAL A 560 10.13 -18.10 13.77
CA VAL A 560 9.79 -18.23 15.20
C VAL A 560 8.30 -18.04 15.46
N LEU A 561 7.68 -17.09 14.77
CA LEU A 561 6.27 -16.80 14.95
C LEU A 561 5.39 -17.92 14.44
N THR A 562 5.78 -18.56 13.34
CA THR A 562 4.96 -19.56 12.65
C THR A 562 5.38 -21.00 12.94
N ARG A 563 6.47 -21.25 13.66
CA ARG A 563 7.03 -22.60 13.91
C ARG A 563 6.02 -23.66 14.35
N HIS A 564 5.10 -23.29 15.23
CA HIS A 564 4.09 -24.21 15.77
C HIS A 564 2.93 -24.46 14.80
N LEU A 565 2.88 -23.71 13.71
CA LEU A 565 1.89 -23.81 12.63
C LEU A 565 2.47 -24.47 11.37
N GLN A 566 3.80 -24.64 11.30
CA GLN A 566 4.45 -25.24 10.15
C GLN A 566 4.20 -26.75 10.14
N GLU A 567 3.81 -27.25 8.97
CA GLU A 567 3.61 -28.67 8.68
C GLU A 567 4.62 -29.12 7.61
N ASP A 568 4.78 -30.44 7.46
CA ASP A 568 5.66 -31.01 6.43
C ASP A 568 5.19 -30.65 5.02
N VAL A 569 6.15 -30.50 4.10
CA VAL A 569 5.85 -30.28 2.68
C VAL A 569 5.05 -31.47 2.13
N PRO A 570 3.94 -31.24 1.39
CA PRO A 570 3.49 -29.98 0.80
C PRO A 570 2.40 -29.23 1.59
N TRP A 571 2.06 -29.64 2.81
CA TRP A 571 0.90 -29.14 3.57
C TRP A 571 1.04 -27.69 4.01
N CYS A 572 2.27 -27.24 4.29
CA CYS A 572 2.60 -25.85 4.53
C CYS A 572 3.92 -25.51 3.82
N MET A 573 3.93 -24.45 3.00
CA MET A 573 5.15 -23.95 2.37
C MET A 573 5.29 -22.44 2.57
N LEU A 574 6.44 -22.04 3.13
CA LEU A 574 6.75 -20.65 3.44
C LEU A 574 7.95 -20.19 2.65
N PHE A 575 7.83 -19.01 2.07
CA PHE A 575 8.97 -18.34 1.47
C PHE A 575 8.86 -16.84 1.66
N ALA A 576 9.73 -16.29 2.52
CA ALA A 576 9.67 -14.90 2.94
C ALA A 576 8.24 -14.51 3.42
N ASP A 577 7.54 -13.66 2.67
CA ASP A 577 6.20 -13.15 2.95
C ASP A 577 5.07 -13.90 2.22
N ASP A 578 5.41 -14.91 1.39
CA ASP A 578 4.46 -15.77 0.70
C ASP A 578 4.21 -17.08 1.48
N ILE A 579 2.94 -17.39 1.71
CA ILE A 579 2.48 -18.55 2.50
C ILE A 579 1.55 -19.39 1.63
N LEU A 580 1.87 -20.67 1.46
CA LEU A 580 0.97 -21.64 0.84
C LEU A 580 0.49 -22.64 1.90
N LEU A 581 -0.83 -22.76 2.04
CA LEU A 581 -1.49 -23.72 2.92
C LEU A 581 -2.26 -24.70 2.05
N VAL A 582 -2.05 -25.99 2.27
CA VAL A 582 -2.71 -27.06 1.55
C VAL A 582 -3.44 -27.96 2.54
N ASP A 583 -4.66 -28.33 2.19
CA ASP A 583 -5.44 -29.33 2.92
C ASP A 583 -6.26 -30.18 1.93
N LYS A 584 -6.73 -31.33 2.42
CA LYS A 584 -7.60 -32.23 1.65
C LYS A 584 -9.07 -31.79 1.70
N THR A 585 -9.46 -31.02 2.72
CA THR A 585 -10.83 -30.55 2.89
C THR A 585 -10.91 -29.02 2.93
N LYS A 586 -12.08 -28.50 2.57
CA LYS A 586 -12.36 -27.06 2.62
C LYS A 586 -12.23 -26.52 4.05
N GLU A 587 -12.82 -27.24 5.01
CA GLU A 587 -12.82 -26.91 6.43
C GLU A 587 -11.40 -26.92 7.00
N GLY A 588 -10.53 -27.81 6.50
CA GLY A 588 -9.13 -27.85 6.87
C GLY A 588 -8.37 -26.60 6.43
N VAL A 589 -8.59 -26.15 5.18
CA VAL A 589 -8.00 -24.88 4.68
C VAL A 589 -8.50 -23.68 5.47
N GLU A 590 -9.80 -23.58 5.73
CA GLU A 590 -10.40 -22.49 6.53
C GLU A 590 -9.83 -22.47 7.96
N GLY A 591 -9.76 -23.64 8.60
CA GLY A 591 -9.17 -23.79 9.94
C GLY A 591 -7.71 -23.37 9.98
N LYS A 592 -6.89 -23.81 9.01
CA LYS A 592 -5.49 -23.37 8.90
C LYS A 592 -5.39 -21.87 8.72
N LEU A 593 -6.13 -21.29 7.77
CA LEU A 593 -6.09 -19.85 7.51
C LEU A 593 -6.45 -19.03 8.75
N GLU A 594 -7.43 -19.46 9.53
CA GLU A 594 -7.87 -18.75 10.72
C GLU A 594 -6.83 -18.81 11.85
N VAL A 595 -6.23 -19.98 12.09
CA VAL A 595 -5.15 -20.13 13.06
C VAL A 595 -3.94 -19.28 12.67
N TRP A 596 -3.60 -19.24 11.39
CA TRP A 596 -2.53 -18.40 10.84
C TRP A 596 -2.84 -16.91 11.01
N ARG A 597 -4.07 -16.48 10.73
CA ARG A 597 -4.54 -15.11 10.93
C ARG A 597 -4.40 -14.68 12.38
N ALA A 598 -5.02 -15.44 13.30
CA ALA A 598 -5.02 -15.12 14.72
C ALA A 598 -3.59 -15.01 15.28
N THR A 599 -2.72 -15.94 14.88
CA THR A 599 -1.32 -15.96 15.33
C THR A 599 -0.54 -14.74 14.84
N LEU A 600 -0.61 -14.43 13.54
CA LEU A 600 0.13 -13.31 12.95
C LEU A 600 -0.41 -11.95 13.43
N GLU A 601 -1.72 -11.79 13.50
CA GLU A 601 -2.37 -10.56 13.97
C GLU A 601 -2.08 -10.26 15.44
N SER A 602 -2.02 -11.29 16.30
CA SER A 602 -1.62 -11.13 17.70
C SER A 602 -0.21 -10.55 17.89
N LYS A 603 0.63 -10.62 16.84
CA LYS A 603 2.03 -10.14 16.83
C LYS A 603 2.23 -8.90 15.97
N GLY A 604 1.13 -8.28 15.52
CA GLY A 604 1.16 -7.02 14.76
C GLY A 604 1.43 -7.18 13.27
N PHE A 605 1.36 -8.40 12.73
CA PHE A 605 1.32 -8.66 11.29
C PHE A 605 -0.14 -8.64 10.83
N ARG A 606 -0.38 -8.50 9.52
CA ARG A 606 -1.72 -8.63 8.95
C ARG A 606 -1.64 -9.47 7.69
N LEU A 607 -2.56 -10.42 7.55
CA LEU A 607 -2.74 -11.15 6.30
C LEU A 607 -3.43 -10.25 5.29
N SER A 608 -2.93 -10.24 4.06
CA SER A 608 -3.48 -9.42 2.97
C SER A 608 -4.71 -10.10 2.39
N ARG A 609 -5.89 -9.82 2.94
CA ARG A 609 -7.15 -10.50 2.56
C ARG A 609 -7.45 -10.41 1.06
N SER A 610 -7.14 -9.27 0.43
CA SER A 610 -7.32 -9.05 -1.02
C SER A 610 -6.31 -9.79 -1.91
N LYS A 611 -5.19 -10.25 -1.36
CA LYS A 611 -4.15 -11.02 -2.08
C LYS A 611 -4.21 -12.51 -1.78
N THR A 612 -4.98 -12.90 -0.76
CA THR A 612 -5.21 -14.31 -0.46
C THR A 612 -6.17 -14.86 -1.51
N GLU A 613 -5.73 -15.90 -2.21
CA GLU A 613 -6.52 -16.67 -3.15
C GLU A 613 -6.53 -18.12 -2.70
N TYR A 614 -7.58 -18.87 -3.04
CA TYR A 614 -7.59 -20.33 -2.88
C TYR A 614 -7.77 -20.99 -4.24
N MET A 615 -7.15 -22.16 -4.40
CA MET A 615 -7.30 -22.98 -5.59
C MET A 615 -7.78 -24.37 -5.18
N GLU A 616 -8.87 -24.81 -5.79
CA GLU A 616 -9.36 -26.16 -5.65
C GLU A 616 -8.77 -27.02 -6.78
N CYS A 617 -8.06 -28.08 -6.41
CA CYS A 617 -7.43 -29.01 -7.35
C CYS A 617 -8.19 -30.34 -7.37
N ASN A 618 -9.13 -30.49 -8.30
CA ASN A 618 -9.92 -31.71 -8.42
C ASN A 618 -9.37 -32.63 -9.50
N PHE A 619 -8.37 -33.44 -9.14
CA PHE A 619 -7.69 -34.35 -10.07
C PHE A 619 -8.39 -35.71 -10.25
N SER A 620 -9.36 -36.05 -9.40
CA SER A 620 -9.82 -37.44 -9.25
C SER A 620 -11.30 -37.72 -9.54
N SER A 621 -12.17 -36.73 -9.79
CA SER A 621 -13.54 -36.98 -10.31
C SER A 621 -14.32 -35.68 -10.55
N ASN A 622 -15.29 -35.69 -11.48
CA ASN A 622 -16.31 -34.63 -11.68
C ASN A 622 -17.23 -34.45 -10.45
N ARG A 623 -16.68 -34.23 -9.26
CA ARG A 623 -17.46 -33.83 -8.08
C ARG A 623 -17.83 -32.35 -8.25
N PRO A 624 -19.11 -31.97 -8.03
CA PRO A 624 -19.50 -30.57 -8.00
C PRO A 624 -18.71 -29.85 -6.90
N SER A 625 -18.31 -28.61 -7.14
CA SER A 625 -17.48 -27.86 -6.19
C SER A 625 -18.25 -27.67 -4.88
N GLU A 626 -17.73 -28.20 -3.78
CA GLU A 626 -18.33 -28.02 -2.47
C GLU A 626 -17.69 -26.80 -1.78
N GLY A 627 -18.47 -25.71 -1.74
CA GLY A 627 -18.30 -24.63 -0.80
C GLY A 627 -17.35 -23.49 -1.20
N ILE A 628 -17.66 -22.32 -0.67
CA ILE A 628 -16.86 -21.10 -0.74
C ILE A 628 -15.94 -21.08 0.49
N VAL A 629 -14.64 -20.85 0.32
CA VAL A 629 -13.69 -20.71 1.43
C VAL A 629 -13.81 -19.31 2.03
N THR A 630 -13.98 -19.22 3.34
CA THR A 630 -14.03 -17.95 4.08
C THR A 630 -12.86 -17.77 5.06
N LEU A 631 -12.58 -16.51 5.40
CA LEU A 631 -11.65 -16.10 6.45
C LEU A 631 -12.35 -15.05 7.31
N GLY A 632 -12.82 -15.45 8.49
CA GLY A 632 -13.82 -14.68 9.24
C GLY A 632 -15.11 -14.54 8.43
N ASP A 633 -15.63 -13.31 8.33
CA ASP A 633 -16.86 -13.02 7.58
C ASP A 633 -16.64 -12.79 6.07
N GLN A 634 -15.40 -12.92 5.58
CA GLN A 634 -15.03 -12.58 4.21
C GLN A 634 -14.77 -13.82 3.34
N VAL A 635 -15.32 -13.81 2.13
CA VAL A 635 -15.07 -14.84 1.09
C VAL A 635 -13.71 -14.62 0.43
N ILE A 636 -12.89 -15.68 0.36
CA ILE A 636 -11.61 -15.67 -0.37
C ILE A 636 -11.86 -15.93 -1.86
N ASN A 637 -11.10 -15.25 -2.73
CA ASN A 637 -11.22 -15.44 -4.18
C ASN A 637 -10.76 -16.83 -4.61
N LYS A 638 -11.62 -17.56 -5.32
CA LYS A 638 -11.26 -18.81 -6.00
C LYS A 638 -10.51 -18.52 -7.29
N SER A 639 -9.33 -19.11 -7.45
CA SER A 639 -8.52 -19.01 -8.67
C SER A 639 -8.29 -20.38 -9.31
N THR A 640 -8.23 -20.42 -10.64
CA THR A 640 -7.85 -21.63 -11.41
C THR A 640 -6.37 -21.67 -11.75
N ARG A 641 -5.66 -20.55 -11.52
CA ARG A 641 -4.21 -20.44 -11.69
C ARG A 641 -3.65 -19.40 -10.74
N PHE A 642 -2.63 -19.74 -9.98
CA PHE A 642 -1.96 -18.78 -9.10
C PHE A 642 -0.47 -18.77 -9.36
N ARG A 643 0.16 -17.61 -9.11
CA ARG A 643 1.61 -17.45 -9.23
C ARG A 643 2.25 -17.68 -7.86
N TYR A 644 3.17 -18.62 -7.76
CA TYR A 644 3.97 -18.87 -6.57
C TYR A 644 5.45 -18.97 -6.92
N LEU A 645 6.28 -18.15 -6.25
CA LEU A 645 7.72 -18.03 -6.51
C LEU A 645 8.07 -17.82 -8.00
N GLY A 646 7.19 -17.09 -8.67
CA GLY A 646 7.24 -16.77 -10.09
C GLY A 646 6.62 -17.82 -11.02
N SER A 647 6.42 -19.07 -10.59
CA SER A 647 5.82 -20.12 -11.40
C SER A 647 4.30 -20.10 -11.32
N ILE A 648 3.63 -20.42 -12.43
CA ILE A 648 2.17 -20.53 -12.48
C ILE A 648 1.78 -21.97 -12.16
N VAL A 649 1.00 -22.16 -11.10
CA VAL A 649 0.35 -23.42 -10.75
C VAL A 649 -1.09 -23.38 -11.26
N GLN A 650 -1.56 -24.45 -11.88
CA GLN A 650 -2.92 -24.55 -12.43
C GLN A 650 -3.73 -25.62 -11.71
N SER A 651 -5.04 -25.40 -11.60
CA SER A 651 -5.98 -26.33 -10.94
C SER A 651 -6.13 -27.66 -11.68
N ASP A 652 -5.83 -27.68 -12.97
CA ASP A 652 -5.84 -28.87 -13.83
C ASP A 652 -4.51 -29.64 -13.82
N GLY A 653 -3.48 -29.12 -13.14
CA GLY A 653 -2.15 -29.74 -13.05
C GLY A 653 -1.32 -29.63 -14.33
N GLU A 654 -1.82 -28.94 -15.35
CA GLU A 654 -1.07 -28.67 -16.57
C GLU A 654 -0.07 -27.52 -16.35
N ILE A 655 0.93 -27.44 -17.24
CA ILE A 655 1.99 -26.42 -17.18
C ILE A 655 1.97 -25.46 -18.39
N ASP A 656 0.93 -25.52 -19.22
CA ASP A 656 0.80 -24.65 -20.39
C ASP A 656 0.90 -23.17 -20.01
N GLY A 657 0.25 -22.79 -18.90
CA GLY A 657 0.27 -21.44 -18.35
C GLY A 657 1.66 -20.99 -17.92
N ASP A 658 2.41 -21.84 -17.20
CA ASP A 658 3.76 -21.49 -16.75
C ASP A 658 4.74 -21.37 -17.93
N VAL A 659 4.70 -22.31 -18.87
CA VAL A 659 5.55 -22.28 -20.08
C VAL A 659 5.28 -21.02 -20.90
N ILE A 660 4.01 -20.65 -21.13
CA ILE A 660 3.65 -19.43 -21.86
C ILE A 660 4.15 -18.19 -21.13
N SER A 661 3.91 -18.12 -19.82
CA SER A 661 4.36 -17.01 -18.97
C SER A 661 5.88 -16.83 -19.04
N ARG A 662 6.66 -17.91 -18.95
CA ARG A 662 8.12 -17.84 -19.04
C ARG A 662 8.63 -17.46 -20.43
N ILE A 663 7.98 -17.93 -21.50
CA ILE A 663 8.28 -17.46 -22.86
C ILE A 663 8.07 -15.94 -22.97
N GLN A 664 6.99 -15.41 -22.40
CA GLN A 664 6.71 -13.96 -22.39
C GLN A 664 7.77 -13.18 -21.61
N VAL A 665 8.18 -13.68 -20.42
CA VAL A 665 9.27 -13.07 -19.64
C VAL A 665 10.58 -13.07 -20.42
N GLY A 666 10.91 -14.17 -21.11
CA GLY A 666 12.06 -14.23 -22.02
C GLY A 666 11.98 -13.16 -23.11
N TRP A 667 10.84 -13.04 -23.79
CA TRP A 667 10.62 -12.00 -24.80
C TRP A 667 10.75 -10.58 -24.26
N LEU A 668 10.28 -10.33 -23.04
CA LEU A 668 10.41 -9.03 -22.40
C LEU A 668 11.90 -8.68 -22.18
N LYS A 669 12.69 -9.61 -21.63
CA LYS A 669 14.14 -9.41 -21.45
C LYS A 669 14.86 -9.21 -22.79
N TRP A 670 14.45 -9.93 -23.83
CA TRP A 670 14.99 -9.75 -25.18
C TRP A 670 14.66 -8.36 -25.73
N ARG A 671 13.40 -7.91 -25.59
CA ARG A 671 12.93 -6.62 -26.13
C ARG A 671 13.58 -5.42 -25.46
N ASN A 672 13.78 -5.48 -24.13
CA ASN A 672 14.49 -4.42 -23.39
C ASN A 672 15.93 -4.24 -23.87
N ALA A 673 16.53 -5.30 -24.43
CA ALA A 673 17.88 -5.27 -25.02
C ALA A 673 17.87 -5.20 -26.55
N SER A 674 16.72 -4.93 -27.18
CA SER A 674 16.59 -4.92 -28.64
C SER A 674 17.51 -3.88 -29.30
N GLY A 675 17.79 -2.75 -28.65
CA GLY A 675 18.78 -1.77 -29.12
C GLY A 675 20.17 -2.38 -29.34
N LEU A 676 20.63 -3.27 -28.45
CA LEU A 676 21.90 -3.99 -28.59
C LEU A 676 21.77 -5.23 -29.51
N LEU A 677 20.68 -5.99 -29.35
CA LEU A 677 20.48 -7.26 -30.04
C LEU A 677 20.15 -7.08 -31.51
N CYS A 678 19.56 -5.95 -31.91
CA CYS A 678 19.24 -5.65 -33.30
C CYS A 678 20.30 -4.78 -33.99
N ASP A 679 21.26 -4.20 -33.26
CA ASP A 679 22.35 -3.42 -33.85
C ASP A 679 23.26 -4.32 -34.70
N ARG A 680 23.46 -3.95 -35.98
CA ARG A 680 24.31 -4.67 -36.92
C ARG A 680 25.80 -4.55 -36.58
N LYS A 681 26.21 -3.53 -35.82
CA LYS A 681 27.59 -3.30 -35.37
C LYS A 681 28.01 -4.28 -34.27
N VAL A 682 27.06 -4.86 -33.55
CA VAL A 682 27.34 -5.77 -32.44
C VAL A 682 27.60 -7.19 -32.96
N PRO A 683 28.73 -7.82 -32.64
CA PRO A 683 29.04 -9.17 -33.10
C PRO A 683 28.00 -10.22 -32.64
N LEU A 684 27.62 -11.14 -33.53
CA LEU A 684 26.62 -12.20 -33.25
C LEU A 684 26.98 -13.06 -32.04
N LYS A 685 28.27 -13.36 -31.83
CA LYS A 685 28.74 -14.12 -30.66
C LYS A 685 28.49 -13.36 -29.35
N LEU A 686 28.57 -12.03 -29.35
CA LEU A 686 28.28 -11.20 -28.17
C LEU A 686 26.77 -11.17 -27.88
N LYS A 687 25.94 -11.05 -28.93
CA LYS A 687 24.48 -11.20 -28.82
C LYS A 687 24.09 -12.56 -28.27
N GLY A 688 24.77 -13.62 -28.72
CA GLY A 688 24.61 -14.97 -28.20
C GLY A 688 24.98 -15.11 -26.72
N LYS A 689 26.07 -14.46 -26.28
CA LYS A 689 26.42 -14.38 -24.85
C LYS A 689 25.31 -13.70 -24.06
N PHE A 690 24.81 -12.55 -24.52
CA PHE A 690 23.70 -11.84 -23.85
C PHE A 690 22.46 -12.72 -23.72
N TYR A 691 22.04 -13.37 -24.81
CA TYR A 691 20.91 -14.28 -24.80
C TYR A 691 21.08 -15.40 -23.74
N LYS A 692 22.25 -16.03 -23.67
CA LYS A 692 22.55 -17.10 -22.70
C LYS A 692 22.54 -16.63 -21.25
N MET A 693 22.93 -15.38 -20.99
CA MET A 693 23.09 -14.85 -19.63
C MET A 693 21.81 -14.19 -19.08
N VAL A 694 20.98 -13.62 -19.96
CA VAL A 694 19.84 -12.78 -19.54
C VAL A 694 18.51 -13.35 -19.99
N VAL A 695 18.38 -13.68 -21.28
CA VAL A 695 17.09 -14.05 -21.88
C VAL A 695 16.72 -15.50 -21.56
N ARG A 696 17.65 -16.43 -21.81
CA ARG A 696 17.42 -17.85 -21.58
C ARG A 696 17.17 -18.20 -20.11
N PRO A 697 17.96 -17.72 -19.13
CA PRO A 697 17.69 -18.05 -17.72
C PRO A 697 16.31 -17.54 -17.27
N ALA A 698 15.89 -16.37 -17.76
CA ALA A 698 14.55 -15.85 -17.47
C ALA A 698 13.42 -16.70 -18.09
N MET A 699 13.67 -17.27 -19.28
CA MET A 699 12.74 -18.15 -19.98
C MET A 699 12.71 -19.59 -19.41
N LEU A 700 13.79 -20.04 -18.78
CA LEU A 700 13.94 -21.42 -18.27
C LEU A 700 13.90 -21.52 -16.74
N TYR A 701 13.51 -20.44 -16.06
CA TYR A 701 13.37 -20.45 -14.62
C TYR A 701 12.34 -21.54 -14.20
N SER A 702 12.75 -22.40 -13.26
CA SER A 702 12.00 -23.58 -12.76
C SER A 702 11.73 -24.69 -13.79
N ALA A 703 12.41 -24.71 -14.93
CA ALA A 703 12.18 -25.72 -15.97
C ALA A 703 12.54 -27.15 -15.54
N GLU A 704 13.37 -27.30 -14.50
CA GLU A 704 13.69 -28.57 -13.86
C GLU A 704 12.47 -29.25 -13.22
N CYS A 705 11.45 -28.49 -12.81
CA CYS A 705 10.23 -28.99 -12.18
C CYS A 705 9.09 -29.24 -13.17
N TRP A 706 9.26 -28.92 -14.46
CA TRP A 706 8.19 -29.05 -15.45
C TRP A 706 8.01 -30.50 -15.92
N PRO A 707 6.80 -31.08 -15.88
CA PRO A 707 6.45 -32.27 -16.65
C PRO A 707 6.24 -31.92 -18.14
N LEU A 708 7.34 -31.70 -18.87
CA LEU A 708 7.28 -31.28 -20.28
C LEU A 708 6.66 -32.36 -21.18
N LYS A 709 5.70 -31.94 -22.01
CA LYS A 709 5.15 -32.67 -23.15
C LYS A 709 5.81 -32.15 -24.42
N GLU A 710 5.73 -32.92 -25.50
CA GLU A 710 6.35 -32.53 -26.78
C GLU A 710 5.84 -31.18 -27.32
N LYS A 711 4.55 -30.89 -27.10
CA LYS A 711 3.95 -29.57 -27.42
C LYS A 711 4.65 -28.41 -26.70
N HIS A 712 5.11 -28.61 -25.46
CA HIS A 712 5.79 -27.58 -24.67
C HIS A 712 7.22 -27.34 -25.17
N ASN A 713 7.95 -28.42 -25.47
CA ASN A 713 9.28 -28.34 -26.09
C ASN A 713 9.22 -27.58 -27.41
N THR A 714 8.25 -27.91 -28.26
CA THR A 714 8.05 -27.23 -29.55
C THR A 714 7.82 -25.73 -29.36
N LYS A 715 6.95 -25.31 -28.42
CA LYS A 715 6.69 -23.89 -28.11
C LYS A 715 7.97 -23.15 -27.70
N LEU A 716 8.78 -23.74 -26.81
CA LEU A 716 10.04 -23.14 -26.35
C LEU A 716 11.08 -23.05 -27.48
N CYS A 717 11.22 -24.09 -28.28
CA CYS A 717 12.12 -24.12 -29.44
C CYS A 717 11.73 -23.06 -30.48
N VAL A 718 10.43 -22.90 -30.78
CA VAL A 718 9.93 -21.87 -31.69
C VAL A 718 10.23 -20.47 -31.15
N ALA A 719 9.98 -20.24 -29.85
CA ALA A 719 10.28 -18.95 -29.22
C ALA A 719 11.77 -18.60 -29.28
N GLU A 720 12.64 -19.54 -28.90
CA GLU A 720 14.11 -19.38 -28.99
C GLU A 720 14.52 -19.05 -30.43
N MET A 721 14.11 -19.85 -31.41
CA MET A 721 14.55 -19.65 -32.79
C MET A 721 14.05 -18.34 -33.39
N ARG A 722 12.86 -17.87 -32.99
CA ARG A 722 12.37 -16.53 -33.38
C ARG A 722 13.27 -15.43 -32.83
N MET A 723 13.65 -15.48 -31.56
CA MET A 723 14.57 -14.50 -30.95
C MET A 723 15.94 -14.51 -31.63
N LEU A 724 16.51 -15.70 -31.86
CA LEU A 724 17.84 -15.87 -32.46
C LEU A 724 17.88 -15.43 -33.93
N ARG A 725 16.84 -15.74 -34.71
CA ARG A 725 16.69 -15.29 -36.10
C ARG A 725 16.64 -13.78 -36.19
N TRP A 726 15.80 -13.16 -35.36
CA TRP A 726 15.59 -11.72 -35.40
C TRP A 726 16.86 -10.94 -35.06
N MET A 727 17.57 -11.30 -33.99
CA MET A 727 18.83 -10.64 -33.62
C MET A 727 19.96 -10.90 -34.62
N SER A 728 19.83 -11.96 -35.42
CA SER A 728 20.77 -12.27 -36.50
C SER A 728 20.39 -11.62 -37.83
N GLY A 729 19.26 -10.91 -37.89
CA GLY A 729 18.77 -10.27 -39.12
C GLY A 729 18.20 -11.24 -40.16
N PHE A 730 17.88 -12.48 -39.77
CA PHE A 730 17.34 -13.49 -40.68
C PHE A 730 15.83 -13.62 -40.51
N THR A 731 15.14 -13.78 -41.63
CA THR A 731 13.72 -14.07 -41.73
C THR A 731 13.49 -15.54 -42.10
N LEU A 732 12.23 -15.98 -42.06
CA LEU A 732 11.88 -17.32 -42.56
C LEU A 732 12.02 -17.44 -44.08
N ARG A 733 11.97 -16.32 -44.82
CA ARG A 733 12.11 -16.30 -46.28
C ARG A 733 13.53 -16.64 -46.75
N ASP A 734 14.52 -16.45 -45.87
CA ASP A 734 15.93 -16.71 -46.17
C ASP A 734 16.26 -18.21 -46.21
N ARG A 735 15.32 -19.09 -45.79
CA ARG A 735 15.44 -20.57 -45.81
C ARG A 735 16.73 -21.13 -45.17
N ILE A 736 17.30 -20.40 -44.21
CA ILE A 736 18.49 -20.83 -43.46
C ILE A 736 18.12 -21.88 -42.41
N ARG A 737 18.92 -22.94 -42.30
CA ARG A 737 18.77 -24.01 -41.29
C ARG A 737 18.95 -23.47 -39.85
N ASN A 738 18.21 -24.01 -38.88
CA ASN A 738 18.25 -23.54 -37.49
C ASN A 738 19.62 -23.78 -36.85
N GLU A 739 20.27 -24.88 -37.20
CA GLU A 739 21.58 -25.32 -36.71
C GLU A 739 22.65 -24.29 -37.05
N HIS A 740 22.63 -23.77 -38.29
CA HIS A 740 23.56 -22.73 -38.75
C HIS A 740 23.43 -21.43 -37.95
N ILE A 741 22.20 -21.03 -37.61
CA ILE A 741 21.96 -19.81 -36.82
C ILE A 741 22.49 -20.00 -35.39
N ARG A 742 22.21 -21.16 -34.78
CA ARG A 742 22.71 -21.53 -33.46
C ARG A 742 24.23 -21.54 -33.40
N GLU A 743 24.90 -22.10 -34.41
CA GLU A 743 26.35 -22.14 -34.52
C GLU A 743 26.95 -20.73 -34.64
N LYS A 744 26.43 -19.90 -35.55
CA LYS A 744 26.86 -18.51 -35.73
C LYS A 744 26.74 -17.70 -34.45
N VAL A 745 25.62 -17.83 -33.75
CA VAL A 745 25.36 -17.13 -32.49
C VAL A 745 26.15 -17.74 -31.31
N GLY A 746 26.47 -19.04 -31.36
CA GLY A 746 27.15 -19.75 -30.27
C GLY A 746 26.20 -20.15 -29.15
N VAL A 747 25.03 -20.68 -29.51
CA VAL A 747 23.91 -21.00 -28.62
C VAL A 747 23.45 -22.45 -28.83
N ALA A 748 23.55 -23.29 -27.79
CA ALA A 748 23.02 -24.67 -27.80
C ALA A 748 21.48 -24.70 -27.78
N PRO A 749 20.80 -25.77 -28.21
CA PRO A 749 19.35 -25.89 -28.15
C PRO A 749 18.77 -25.69 -26.74
N VAL A 750 17.59 -25.08 -26.65
CA VAL A 750 16.86 -24.88 -25.39
C VAL A 750 16.55 -26.21 -24.67
N GLU A 751 16.19 -27.24 -25.42
CA GLU A 751 15.84 -28.56 -24.87
C GLU A 751 17.01 -29.20 -24.11
N ASP A 752 18.21 -29.15 -24.68
CA ASP A 752 19.42 -29.68 -24.03
C ASP A 752 19.71 -28.94 -22.72
N LYS A 753 19.42 -27.64 -22.66
CA LYS A 753 19.60 -26.84 -21.44
C LYS A 753 18.58 -27.14 -20.37
N ILE A 754 17.36 -27.52 -20.74
CA ILE A 754 16.38 -28.03 -19.80
C ILE A 754 16.84 -29.40 -19.26
N ARG A 755 17.31 -30.29 -20.14
CA ARG A 755 17.85 -31.61 -19.75
C ARG A 755 19.02 -31.46 -18.79
N GLU A 756 19.96 -30.57 -19.08
CA GLU A 756 21.10 -30.24 -18.20
C GLU A 756 20.63 -29.75 -16.83
N SER A 757 19.63 -28.86 -16.79
CA SER A 757 19.10 -28.31 -15.53
C SER A 757 18.40 -29.38 -14.69
N ARG A 758 17.64 -30.29 -15.33
CA ARG A 758 17.03 -31.45 -14.66
C ARG A 758 18.07 -32.41 -14.09
N LEU A 759 19.13 -32.70 -14.84
CA LEU A 759 20.21 -33.58 -14.36
C LEU A 759 20.97 -32.95 -13.19
N ARG A 760 21.23 -31.64 -13.25
CA ARG A 760 21.80 -30.88 -12.13
C ARG A 760 20.90 -30.97 -10.89
N TRP A 761 19.60 -30.75 -11.07
CA TRP A 761 18.60 -30.85 -9.99
C TRP A 761 18.52 -32.26 -9.41
N PHE A 762 18.51 -33.28 -10.25
CA PHE A 762 18.58 -34.68 -9.83
C PHE A 762 19.82 -34.98 -8.99
N GLY A 763 20.98 -34.45 -9.39
CA GLY A 763 22.19 -34.47 -8.58
C GLY A 763 21.93 -33.91 -7.19
N HIS A 764 21.40 -32.68 -7.09
CA HIS A 764 21.06 -32.06 -5.81
C HIS A 764 20.10 -32.89 -4.95
N ILE A 765 19.08 -33.53 -5.55
CA ILE A 765 18.17 -34.44 -4.83
C ILE A 765 18.93 -35.66 -4.27
N LYS A 766 19.85 -36.25 -5.05
CA LYS A 766 20.63 -37.41 -4.61
C LYS A 766 21.59 -37.11 -3.45
N TRP A 767 22.01 -35.86 -3.30
CA TRP A 767 22.82 -35.41 -2.15
C TRP A 767 22.00 -35.16 -0.87
N ARG A 768 20.67 -35.13 -0.95
CA ARG A 768 19.82 -34.88 0.22
C ARG A 768 19.68 -36.11 1.11
N PRO A 769 19.47 -35.97 2.44
CA PRO A 769 19.20 -37.09 3.34
C PRO A 769 18.06 -37.99 2.85
N SER A 770 18.10 -39.29 3.15
CA SER A 770 17.12 -40.29 2.70
C SER A 770 15.70 -40.07 3.25
N ASP A 771 15.60 -39.32 4.33
CA ASP A 771 14.37 -38.85 4.98
C ASP A 771 13.86 -37.53 4.41
N ASP A 772 14.61 -36.87 3.51
CA ASP A 772 14.12 -35.65 2.84
C ASP A 772 12.87 -35.99 2.02
N PRO A 773 11.77 -35.21 2.15
CA PRO A 773 10.50 -35.47 1.50
C PRO A 773 10.58 -35.65 -0.03
N VAL A 774 11.62 -35.12 -0.67
CA VAL A 774 11.84 -35.20 -2.12
C VAL A 774 12.51 -36.52 -2.55
N ARG A 775 12.92 -37.42 -1.62
CA ARG A 775 13.77 -38.61 -1.90
C ARG A 775 13.13 -40.03 -1.76
N LYS A 776 11.91 -40.24 -1.22
CA LYS A 776 11.31 -41.60 -0.99
C LYS A 776 10.78 -42.30 -2.28
N VAL A 777 10.90 -43.61 -2.61
CA VAL A 777 10.81 -44.92 -1.85
C VAL A 777 11.67 -46.04 -2.51
N GLU A 778 12.39 -46.88 -1.73
CA GLU A 778 13.17 -48.07 -2.17
C GLU A 778 13.17 -49.21 -1.10
N VAL A 779 13.21 -50.51 -1.46
CA VAL A 779 13.31 -51.66 -0.51
C VAL A 779 14.77 -52.10 -0.38
N LYS A 780 15.35 -52.05 0.83
CA LYS A 780 16.75 -52.46 1.07
C LYS A 780 16.86 -53.97 1.23
N VAL A 781 17.79 -54.59 0.51
CA VAL A 781 18.12 -56.03 0.63
C VAL A 781 19.60 -56.18 0.98
N ALA A 782 19.99 -57.30 1.60
CA ALA A 782 21.38 -57.52 2.00
C ALA A 782 22.33 -57.69 0.80
N ASP A 783 21.84 -58.27 -0.29
CA ASP A 783 22.56 -58.43 -1.55
C ASP A 783 21.56 -58.37 -2.73
N ARG A 784 21.69 -57.36 -3.58
CA ARG A 784 20.83 -57.23 -4.76
C ARG A 784 21.14 -58.23 -5.87
N THR A 785 22.35 -58.81 -5.88
CA THR A 785 22.79 -59.73 -6.93
C THR A 785 22.14 -61.12 -6.79
N ALA A 786 21.55 -61.39 -5.62
CA ALA A 786 20.74 -62.56 -5.37
C ALA A 786 19.43 -62.61 -6.18
N VAL A 787 18.97 -61.47 -6.72
CA VAL A 787 17.82 -61.41 -7.64
C VAL A 787 18.29 -61.16 -9.06
N ILE A 788 18.14 -62.17 -9.91
CA ILE A 788 18.50 -62.10 -11.34
C ILE A 788 17.21 -62.01 -12.14
N THR A 789 17.09 -61.01 -13.01
CA THR A 789 15.90 -60.80 -13.85
C THR A 789 16.21 -60.97 -15.35
N THR A 790 15.18 -61.28 -16.15
CA THR A 790 15.22 -61.39 -17.62
C THR A 790 14.07 -60.63 -18.25
N ASN A 791 14.04 -60.56 -19.60
CA ASN A 791 13.06 -59.82 -20.40
C ASN A 791 12.93 -58.35 -19.96
N ALA A 792 13.97 -57.55 -20.25
CA ALA A 792 14.06 -56.14 -19.86
C ALA A 792 13.83 -55.90 -18.35
N GLU A 793 14.32 -56.81 -17.50
CA GLU A 793 14.25 -56.74 -16.03
C GLU A 793 12.84 -56.87 -15.42
N THR A 794 11.88 -57.44 -16.16
CA THR A 794 10.47 -57.56 -15.71
C THR A 794 10.08 -58.95 -15.20
N LYS A 795 10.94 -59.96 -15.35
CA LYS A 795 10.73 -61.29 -14.76
C LYS A 795 11.93 -61.75 -13.97
N VAL A 796 11.73 -62.21 -12.74
CA VAL A 796 12.74 -62.83 -11.89
C VAL A 796 13.00 -64.27 -12.36
N VAL A 797 14.27 -64.64 -12.42
CA VAL A 797 14.75 -65.99 -12.75
C VAL A 797 15.38 -66.66 -11.54
N GLN A 798 16.03 -65.89 -10.66
CA GLN A 798 16.52 -66.35 -9.36
C GLN A 798 16.22 -65.30 -8.29
N PRO A 799 15.92 -65.71 -7.03
CA PRO A 799 15.80 -67.09 -6.55
C PRO A 799 14.58 -67.82 -7.14
N PHE A 800 14.73 -69.13 -7.38
CA PHE A 800 13.65 -69.95 -7.93
C PHE A 800 12.42 -69.94 -7.00
N GLY A 801 11.23 -69.75 -7.58
CA GLY A 801 9.96 -69.63 -6.85
C GLY A 801 9.49 -68.20 -6.56
N LEU A 802 10.38 -67.19 -6.58
CA LEU A 802 9.97 -65.80 -6.32
C LEU A 802 9.08 -65.22 -7.42
N GLN A 803 9.38 -65.50 -8.70
CA GLN A 803 8.52 -65.05 -9.80
C GLN A 803 7.14 -65.69 -9.77
N GLU A 804 7.06 -66.97 -9.40
CA GLU A 804 5.80 -67.70 -9.30
C GLU A 804 4.94 -67.13 -8.16
N ALA A 805 5.56 -66.73 -7.04
CA ALA A 805 4.87 -66.03 -5.95
C ALA A 805 4.37 -64.65 -6.39
N ILE A 806 5.16 -63.88 -7.16
CA ILE A 806 4.76 -62.59 -7.71
C ILE A 806 3.58 -62.76 -8.67
N ASP A 807 3.65 -63.73 -9.59
CA ASP A 807 2.61 -63.99 -10.58
C ASP A 807 1.31 -64.46 -9.89
N ALA A 808 1.41 -65.35 -8.89
CA ALA A 808 0.26 -65.84 -8.12
C ALA A 808 -0.40 -64.74 -7.29
N GLU A 809 0.37 -63.84 -6.69
CA GLU A 809 -0.16 -62.70 -5.94
C GLU A 809 -0.80 -61.67 -6.88
N THR A 810 -0.16 -61.40 -8.02
CA THR A 810 -0.65 -60.46 -9.03
C THR A 810 -2.00 -60.92 -9.61
N ALA A 811 -2.18 -62.22 -9.82
CA ALA A 811 -3.41 -62.80 -10.37
C ALA A 811 -4.65 -62.59 -9.48
N LYS A 812 -4.47 -62.29 -8.18
CA LYS A 812 -5.58 -62.00 -7.25
C LYS A 812 -6.23 -60.63 -7.51
N TYR A 813 -5.57 -59.75 -8.26
CA TYR A 813 -6.00 -58.38 -8.49
C TYR A 813 -6.43 -58.18 -9.95
N HIS A 814 -7.62 -57.58 -10.15
CA HIS A 814 -8.15 -57.31 -11.48
C HIS A 814 -7.25 -56.31 -12.23
N ARG A 815 -6.79 -56.67 -13.45
CA ARG A 815 -5.76 -55.95 -14.23
C ARG A 815 -4.43 -55.74 -13.47
N GLY A 816 -4.10 -56.64 -12.54
CA GLY A 816 -2.84 -56.63 -11.81
C GLY A 816 -1.64 -56.81 -12.73
N ARG A 817 -0.63 -55.95 -12.60
CA ARG A 817 0.72 -56.16 -13.14
C ARG A 817 1.73 -55.87 -12.04
N CYS A 818 2.61 -56.80 -11.75
CA CYS A 818 3.68 -56.56 -10.78
C CYS A 818 4.98 -57.19 -11.23
N PHE A 819 6.09 -56.50 -11.01
CA PHE A 819 7.43 -57.04 -11.19
C PHE A 819 8.42 -56.40 -10.23
N VAL A 820 9.54 -57.06 -10.00
CA VAL A 820 10.60 -56.58 -9.12
C VAL A 820 11.91 -56.51 -9.90
N ARG A 821 12.70 -55.47 -9.65
CA ARG A 821 14.00 -55.26 -10.30
C ARG A 821 15.11 -54.95 -9.29
N PRO A 822 16.28 -55.60 -9.38
CA PRO A 822 17.44 -55.22 -8.59
C PRO A 822 17.96 -53.85 -9.06
N SER A 823 18.43 -53.00 -8.15
CA SER A 823 19.07 -51.74 -8.54
C SER A 823 20.43 -52.00 -9.19
N GLY A 824 20.85 -51.16 -10.14
CA GLY A 824 22.15 -51.26 -10.81
C GLY A 824 23.34 -50.76 -9.98
N THR A 825 23.10 -50.10 -8.84
CA THR A 825 24.17 -49.41 -8.07
C THR A 825 24.11 -49.59 -6.55
N GLU A 826 23.02 -50.10 -5.99
CA GLU A 826 22.78 -50.15 -4.53
C GLU A 826 22.10 -51.47 -4.16
N ASP A 827 22.33 -52.00 -2.95
CA ASP A 827 21.74 -53.27 -2.48
C ASP A 827 20.26 -53.10 -2.10
N ILE A 828 19.44 -52.85 -3.12
CA ILE A 828 18.02 -52.58 -3.01
C ILE A 828 17.27 -53.27 -4.17
N ILE A 829 16.03 -53.67 -3.90
CA ILE A 829 15.10 -54.19 -4.93
C ILE A 829 13.93 -53.22 -5.04
N ARG A 830 13.55 -52.90 -6.27
CA ARG A 830 12.42 -52.01 -6.56
C ARG A 830 11.22 -52.87 -6.97
N VAL A 831 10.11 -52.71 -6.26
CA VAL A 831 8.83 -53.37 -6.58
C VAL A 831 7.96 -52.39 -7.35
N TYR A 832 7.45 -52.83 -8.49
CA TYR A 832 6.48 -52.10 -9.31
C TYR A 832 5.18 -52.87 -9.29
N ALA A 833 4.08 -52.25 -8.87
CA ALA A 833 2.76 -52.84 -8.97
C ALA A 833 1.76 -51.85 -9.58
N GLU A 834 0.87 -52.39 -10.39
CA GLU A 834 -0.28 -51.70 -10.98
C GLU A 834 -1.49 -52.60 -10.78
N ALA A 835 -2.64 -52.00 -10.48
CA ALA A 835 -3.91 -52.69 -10.36
C ALA A 835 -5.04 -51.72 -10.74
N PHE A 836 -6.27 -52.23 -10.82
CA PHE A 836 -7.43 -51.41 -11.19
C PHE A 836 -7.71 -50.22 -10.25
N SER A 837 -7.34 -50.30 -8.97
CA SER A 837 -7.46 -49.19 -8.00
C SER A 837 -6.14 -48.96 -7.24
N GLN A 838 -6.00 -47.75 -6.66
CA GLN A 838 -4.81 -47.39 -5.89
C GLN A 838 -4.66 -48.27 -4.63
N GLU A 839 -5.76 -48.56 -3.91
CA GLU A 839 -5.67 -49.44 -2.73
C GLU A 839 -5.21 -50.85 -3.11
N ALA A 840 -5.63 -51.34 -4.27
CA ALA A 840 -5.21 -52.64 -4.80
C ALA A 840 -3.73 -52.65 -5.21
N ALA A 841 -3.23 -51.57 -5.84
CA ALA A 841 -1.83 -51.43 -6.21
C ALA A 841 -0.92 -51.31 -4.97
N ASP A 842 -1.35 -50.57 -3.95
CA ASP A 842 -0.63 -50.41 -2.69
C ASP A 842 -0.60 -51.72 -1.89
N SER A 843 -1.72 -52.46 -1.87
CA SER A 843 -1.81 -53.80 -1.26
C SER A 843 -0.89 -54.80 -1.97
N LEU A 844 -0.95 -54.85 -3.30
CA LEU A 844 -0.11 -55.72 -4.13
C LEU A 844 1.38 -55.41 -3.94
N THR A 845 1.77 -54.13 -3.93
CA THR A 845 3.16 -53.71 -3.68
C THR A 845 3.65 -54.18 -2.30
N ARG A 846 2.82 -54.05 -1.27
CA ARG A 846 3.16 -54.45 0.10
C ARG A 846 3.38 -55.95 0.21
N THR A 847 2.47 -56.76 -0.34
CA THR A 847 2.56 -58.23 -0.28
C THR A 847 3.74 -58.76 -1.10
N VAL A 848 3.98 -58.20 -2.29
CA VAL A 848 5.14 -58.59 -3.11
C VAL A 848 6.47 -58.21 -2.44
N SER A 849 6.53 -57.06 -1.76
CA SER A 849 7.72 -56.69 -0.97
C SER A 849 8.00 -57.70 0.15
N GLN A 850 6.96 -58.22 0.82
CA GLN A 850 7.11 -59.27 1.84
C GLN A 850 7.58 -60.60 1.26
N HIS A 851 7.16 -60.96 0.05
CA HIS A 851 7.69 -62.15 -0.64
C HIS A 851 9.17 -61.97 -0.99
N VAL A 852 9.59 -60.80 -1.47
CA VAL A 852 11.00 -60.50 -1.74
C VAL A 852 11.83 -60.65 -0.46
N ASP A 853 11.37 -60.10 0.67
CA ASP A 853 12.06 -60.24 1.96
C ASP A 853 12.11 -61.69 2.45
N HIS A 854 11.03 -62.46 2.25
CA HIS A 854 10.96 -63.87 2.67
C HIS A 854 11.95 -64.76 1.89
N PHE A 855 12.05 -64.58 0.58
CA PHE A 855 12.92 -65.38 -0.28
C PHE A 855 14.41 -65.00 -0.19
N LEU A 856 14.72 -63.77 0.23
CA LEU A 856 16.11 -63.29 0.36
C LEU A 856 16.64 -63.31 1.80
N GLY A 857 15.75 -63.38 2.79
CA GLY A 857 16.03 -63.87 4.15
C GLY A 857 16.76 -62.94 5.12
N PHE A 858 16.05 -62.58 6.20
CA PHE A 858 16.53 -62.84 7.57
C PHE A 858 15.48 -63.71 8.27
N ARG A 859 15.87 -64.90 8.77
CA ARG A 859 15.10 -65.57 9.82
C ARG A 859 15.10 -64.68 11.06
N THR A 860 13.94 -64.49 11.66
CA THR A 860 13.80 -64.17 13.08
C THR A 860 14.70 -65.11 13.89
N SER A 861 15.75 -64.58 14.51
CA SER A 861 16.40 -65.20 15.65
C SER A 861 16.22 -64.28 16.86
N GLN A 862 15.47 -64.79 17.82
CA GLN A 862 15.40 -64.30 19.19
C GLN A 862 16.82 -64.08 19.74
N LYS A 863 17.04 -62.96 20.44
CA LYS A 863 17.47 -62.92 21.86
C LYS A 863 18.10 -61.56 22.24
N SER A 864 17.47 -60.94 23.24
CA SER A 864 18.06 -60.22 24.39
C SER A 864 19.35 -59.43 24.19
N ALA A 865 19.28 -58.10 24.26
CA ALA A 865 19.60 -57.29 25.45
C ALA A 865 19.30 -55.82 25.15
#